data_AF-A0A3Q8I674-F1
#
_entry.id   AF-A0A3Q8I674-F1
#
_cell.length_a   1.000
_cell.length_b   1.000
_cell.length_c   1.000
_cell.angle_alpha   90.00
_cell.angle_beta   90.00
_cell.angle_gamma   90.00
#
_symmetry.space_group_name_H-M   'P 1'
#
loop_
_entity.id
_entity.type
_entity.pdbx_description
1 polymer ?
#
loop_
_entity_poly.entity_id
_entity_poly.type
_entity_poly.pdbx_seq_one_letter_code
_entity_poly.pdbx_strand_id
1 'polypeptide(L)'
;MGVNEVIRRFASTISVSAAVAGLCSVIPGVSLAATPISQANTTIFGPRVYVFDPTMAAADITGVANSVFTRLESAEFSTERYALLFKPGSYNVNFNVGYYTHVAGLGQSPDDVTINGGVNVNADWDNGNATRNFWRALENYSVVPANGQTQIAVSQAAPLRRLHIKGDLHLFDFDSNWNAGWASGGFLADSVVDGQVVPASQQQWLSRNSKWGSWNNGVWNMVFVGVNNAPAGQFPNPPYTVIDRTPIIREKPYLYVNSAGQYAVFVPALQTNTQGVSWANGPTPGQAISIDQFYVARPETASAASINSALSQGKHLLFTPGIYQLNDTLRVNNANTVVLGIGLPTLIPTSGQPTISIADVDGVKLGGLLLEAGTINSSSILEVGPAGSSRDHSANPTFLYDLTVRTGGAFAGRNDVGIKINSHHVVGDQLWLWRADHGAGAAWSTNPTKNGLVVNGNNVTIYGLFNEHHNEYQTVWNGNGGRVYFYQSEIPYDVPNQASWMSKNGTVNGFASYKVADTVTTHEAWGLGVYSYFRDAAVKSENAIEAPNVQGVKFHNMTTIWLNGTAGSEITHVINGLGGRVYANSPAEAMRQTINEYAGTGNPPAGDTQAPSVPANLAVASSTSTQITLSWTASTDNVGVTAYDVYRFGVLIGSSATTSYTDSGLAASTPYSYTVRARDAAGNASAASNTVSVTTPPGGSTGTALPRTGWTASSSPSSSEPASALLDGNMSSRWTTGVPMANGQSLTVDMQSAKTFNKIVMDSTGSNSDYARGYQVFVSNDGTNWGSAIATGTGSGPVITVTFTARSARYIRVVQTGTNSSWWSMREFNVYN
;
A
#
# COMPACT_ATOMS: atom_id res chain seq x y z
N MET A 1 9.49 84.03 19.14
CA MET A 1 10.32 82.80 19.18
C MET A 1 9.39 81.65 18.80
N GLY A 2 9.66 80.76 17.84
CA GLY A 2 10.42 80.86 16.57
C GLY A 2 9.43 80.69 15.38
N VAL A 3 9.73 81.03 14.12
CA VAL A 3 10.81 80.50 13.24
C VAL A 3 10.66 78.99 13.04
N ASN A 4 10.39 78.40 11.86
CA ASN A 4 10.05 78.84 10.48
C ASN A 4 9.26 77.64 9.81
N GLU A 5 8.61 77.61 8.63
CA GLU A 5 8.33 78.51 7.49
C GLU A 5 7.06 77.97 6.69
N VAL A 6 6.25 78.75 5.96
CA VAL A 6 6.28 79.10 4.49
C VAL A 6 6.19 77.87 3.54
N ILE A 7 5.26 77.73 2.56
CA ILE A 7 4.45 78.73 1.83
C ILE A 7 3.02 78.23 1.42
N ARG A 8 2.03 79.16 1.47
CA ARG A 8 0.91 79.49 0.53
C ARG A 8 0.43 78.46 -0.53
N ARG A 9 -0.85 78.38 -0.95
CA ARG A 9 -2.08 79.20 -0.73
C ARG A 9 -3.34 78.43 -1.24
N PHE A 10 -4.50 78.64 -0.60
CA PHE A 10 -5.87 78.94 -1.15
C PHE A 10 -6.34 78.31 -2.50
N ALA A 11 -7.59 77.82 -2.65
CA ALA A 11 -8.81 77.98 -1.84
C ALA A 11 -9.92 76.92 -2.13
N SER A 12 -10.95 76.90 -1.25
CA SER A 12 -12.42 76.80 -1.51
C SER A 12 -13.00 75.86 -2.60
N THR A 13 -14.11 75.12 -2.45
CA THR A 13 -15.13 74.93 -1.36
C THR A 13 -16.15 73.86 -1.82
N ILE A 14 -17.00 73.34 -0.90
CA ILE A 14 -18.36 72.75 -1.17
C ILE A 14 -18.36 71.37 -1.88
N SER A 15 -19.23 70.39 -1.59
CA SER A 15 -20.11 70.07 -0.43
C SER A 15 -20.71 68.65 -0.63
N VAL A 16 -21.60 68.24 0.30
CA VAL A 16 -22.65 67.21 0.15
C VAL A 16 -22.23 65.74 0.32
N SER A 17 -22.71 65.14 1.41
CA SER A 17 -22.87 63.69 1.55
C SER A 17 -24.03 63.21 0.67
N ALA A 18 -23.81 62.23 -0.19
CA ALA A 18 -24.84 61.61 -1.01
C ALA A 18 -24.88 60.09 -0.79
N ALA A 19 -25.91 59.59 -0.14
CA ALA A 19 -26.23 58.16 -0.13
C ALA A 19 -26.84 57.80 -1.50
N VAL A 20 -26.10 57.10 -2.34
CA VAL A 20 -26.60 56.61 -3.63
C VAL A 20 -27.16 55.20 -3.42
N ALA A 21 -28.48 55.11 -3.26
CA ALA A 21 -29.18 53.86 -3.53
C ALA A 21 -28.96 53.51 -5.01
N GLY A 22 -28.45 52.30 -5.29
CA GLY A 22 -28.22 51.86 -6.66
C GLY A 22 -29.55 51.71 -7.41
N LEU A 23 -29.89 52.68 -8.25
CA LEU A 23 -31.02 52.55 -9.16
C LEU A 23 -30.78 51.34 -10.08
N CYS A 24 -31.73 50.40 -10.09
CA CYS A 24 -31.83 49.45 -11.19
C CYS A 24 -32.17 50.22 -12.48
N SER A 25 -31.16 50.54 -13.28
CA SER A 25 -31.35 50.96 -14.67
C SER A 25 -31.86 49.74 -15.45
N VAL A 26 -33.19 49.55 -15.47
CA VAL A 26 -33.85 48.50 -16.24
C VAL A 26 -33.74 48.84 -17.72
N ILE A 27 -32.62 48.47 -18.33
CA ILE A 27 -32.45 48.43 -19.77
C ILE A 27 -33.42 47.35 -20.29
N PRO A 28 -34.34 47.66 -21.22
CA PRO A 28 -35.20 46.66 -21.84
C PRO A 28 -34.33 45.54 -22.44
N GLY A 29 -34.67 44.29 -22.11
CA GLY A 29 -33.72 43.18 -22.20
C GLY A 29 -33.03 43.04 -23.55
N VAL A 30 -31.73 43.35 -23.58
CA VAL A 30 -30.83 42.79 -24.59
C VAL A 30 -30.73 41.30 -24.28
N SER A 31 -31.57 40.51 -24.94
CA SER A 31 -31.44 39.05 -24.92
C SER A 31 -30.08 38.71 -25.52
N LEU A 32 -29.10 38.44 -24.66
CA LEU A 32 -27.84 37.82 -25.11
C LEU A 32 -28.21 36.53 -25.83
N ALA A 33 -27.69 36.35 -27.05
CA ALA A 33 -27.95 35.14 -27.81
C ALA A 33 -27.42 33.94 -27.02
N ALA A 34 -28.23 32.90 -26.90
CA ALA A 34 -27.87 31.66 -26.20
C ALA A 34 -26.52 31.13 -26.70
N THR A 35 -25.62 30.76 -25.78
CA THR A 35 -24.33 30.17 -26.14
C THR A 35 -24.57 28.90 -26.96
N PRO A 36 -24.04 28.77 -28.18
CA PRO A 36 -24.16 27.53 -28.94
C PRO A 36 -23.49 26.36 -28.21
N ILE A 37 -24.13 25.19 -28.19
CA ILE A 37 -23.59 23.98 -27.53
C ILE A 37 -22.18 23.59 -28.04
N SER A 38 -21.83 23.98 -29.27
CA SER A 38 -20.51 23.81 -29.87
C SER A 38 -19.39 24.61 -29.19
N GLN A 39 -19.71 25.57 -28.31
CA GLN A 39 -18.72 26.27 -27.48
C GLN A 39 -18.50 25.60 -26.11
N ALA A 40 -19.33 24.64 -25.71
CA ALA A 40 -19.25 24.00 -24.39
C ALA A 40 -17.89 23.32 -24.16
N ASN A 41 -17.27 22.73 -25.19
CA ASN A 41 -15.96 22.06 -25.09
C ASN A 41 -14.79 22.81 -25.75
N THR A 42 -14.94 24.10 -26.09
CA THR A 42 -13.84 24.94 -26.60
C THR A 42 -13.08 25.67 -25.48
N THR A 43 -13.11 25.14 -24.25
CA THR A 43 -12.54 25.79 -23.06
C THR A 43 -11.05 25.48 -22.85
N ILE A 44 -10.43 26.15 -21.87
CA ILE A 44 -9.04 25.89 -21.46
C ILE A 44 -8.78 24.45 -20.99
N PHE A 45 -9.82 23.68 -20.68
CA PHE A 45 -9.71 22.28 -20.22
C PHE A 45 -9.73 21.24 -21.36
N GLY A 46 -9.94 21.67 -22.61
CA GLY A 46 -9.86 20.80 -23.80
C GLY A 46 -11.16 20.05 -24.14
N PRO A 47 -11.16 19.29 -25.26
CA PRO A 47 -12.38 18.85 -25.96
C PRO A 47 -13.20 17.79 -25.24
N ARG A 48 -12.66 17.18 -24.16
CA ARG A 48 -13.34 16.20 -23.30
C ARG A 48 -14.00 16.83 -22.06
N VAL A 49 -13.95 18.16 -21.92
CA VAL A 49 -14.63 18.91 -20.85
C VAL A 49 -15.72 19.79 -21.45
N TYR A 50 -16.97 19.44 -21.21
CA TYR A 50 -18.12 20.28 -21.57
C TYR A 50 -18.44 21.19 -20.39
N VAL A 51 -18.38 22.50 -20.60
CA VAL A 51 -18.81 23.53 -19.64
C VAL A 51 -20.11 24.16 -20.14
N PHE A 52 -21.22 23.74 -19.55
CA PHE A 52 -22.53 24.28 -19.83
C PHE A 52 -22.76 25.60 -19.08
N ASP A 53 -23.56 26.49 -19.67
CA ASP A 53 -24.07 27.70 -19.02
C ASP A 53 -25.59 27.75 -19.17
N PRO A 54 -26.32 28.47 -18.29
CA PRO A 54 -27.78 28.38 -18.22
C PRO A 54 -28.52 29.04 -19.40
N THR A 55 -27.81 29.59 -20.39
CA THR A 55 -28.41 30.04 -21.65
C THR A 55 -28.49 28.93 -22.70
N MET A 56 -27.69 27.86 -22.56
CA MET A 56 -27.70 26.72 -23.48
C MET A 56 -29.02 25.95 -23.40
N ALA A 57 -29.52 25.47 -24.55
CA ALA A 57 -30.79 24.75 -24.60
C ALA A 57 -30.70 23.41 -23.85
N ALA A 58 -31.67 23.12 -22.99
CA ALA A 58 -31.73 21.90 -22.19
C ALA A 58 -31.70 20.61 -23.06
N ALA A 59 -32.31 20.66 -24.25
CA ALA A 59 -32.26 19.55 -25.22
C ALA A 59 -30.84 19.28 -25.73
N ASP A 60 -30.05 20.32 -25.99
CA ASP A 60 -28.66 20.19 -26.46
C ASP A 60 -27.74 19.64 -25.35
N ILE A 61 -27.90 20.14 -24.12
CA ILE A 61 -27.17 19.64 -22.94
C ILE A 61 -27.50 18.16 -22.72
N THR A 62 -28.79 17.79 -22.76
CA THR A 62 -29.25 16.41 -22.59
C THR A 62 -28.76 15.52 -23.74
N GLY A 63 -28.71 16.04 -24.97
CA GLY A 63 -28.13 15.35 -26.13
C GLY A 63 -26.65 15.05 -25.97
N VAL A 64 -25.86 16.00 -25.46
CA VAL A 64 -24.43 15.79 -25.13
C VAL A 64 -24.28 14.77 -24.00
N ALA A 65 -25.03 14.92 -22.91
CA ALA A 65 -24.96 14.00 -21.76
C ALA A 65 -25.31 12.56 -22.15
N ASN A 66 -26.42 12.37 -22.89
CA ASN A 66 -26.82 11.05 -23.39
C ASN A 66 -25.81 10.49 -24.41
N SER A 67 -25.20 11.34 -25.25
CA SER A 67 -24.13 10.93 -26.17
C SER A 67 -22.86 10.47 -25.44
N VAL A 68 -22.55 11.01 -24.26
CA VAL A 68 -21.50 10.48 -23.37
C VAL A 68 -21.96 9.18 -22.72
N PHE A 69 -23.18 9.14 -22.17
CA PHE A 69 -23.75 7.96 -21.52
C PHE A 69 -23.76 6.73 -22.44
N THR A 70 -24.34 6.79 -23.64
CA THR A 70 -24.44 5.64 -24.56
C THR A 70 -23.07 5.07 -25.00
N ARG A 71 -21.97 5.82 -24.85
CA ARG A 71 -20.60 5.33 -25.10
C ARG A 71 -19.92 4.75 -23.86
N LEU A 72 -20.41 5.07 -22.66
CA LEU A 72 -19.76 4.78 -21.38
C LEU A 72 -20.67 4.08 -20.37
N GLU A 73 -21.87 3.68 -20.74
CA GLU A 73 -22.82 2.91 -19.92
C GLU A 73 -22.22 1.55 -19.52
N SER A 74 -21.83 0.73 -20.51
CA SER A 74 -21.26 -0.61 -20.32
C SER A 74 -19.74 -0.70 -20.59
N ALA A 75 -19.08 0.42 -20.88
CA ALA A 75 -17.68 0.47 -21.33
C ALA A 75 -16.67 0.50 -20.16
N GLU A 76 -16.74 -0.52 -19.31
CA GLU A 76 -16.00 -0.67 -18.04
C GLU A 76 -14.50 -0.35 -18.13
N PHE A 77 -13.81 -0.82 -19.17
CA PHE A 77 -12.38 -0.58 -19.40
C PHE A 77 -12.08 0.40 -20.56
N SER A 78 -12.99 1.35 -20.83
CA SER A 78 -12.82 2.37 -21.86
C SER A 78 -11.57 3.25 -21.67
N THR A 79 -11.09 3.85 -22.76
CA THR A 79 -10.06 4.91 -22.78
C THR A 79 -10.65 6.33 -22.93
N GLU A 80 -11.98 6.42 -23.08
CA GLU A 80 -12.72 7.67 -23.01
C GLU A 80 -12.88 8.14 -21.57
N ARG A 81 -12.88 9.46 -21.37
CA ARG A 81 -12.89 10.17 -20.08
C ARG A 81 -13.64 11.47 -20.33
N TYR A 82 -14.59 11.85 -19.47
CA TYR A 82 -15.38 13.07 -19.67
C TYR A 82 -15.64 13.84 -18.37
N ALA A 83 -15.72 15.17 -18.50
CA ALA A 83 -16.28 16.03 -17.47
C ALA A 83 -17.46 16.84 -18.04
N LEU A 84 -18.59 16.82 -17.32
CA LEU A 84 -19.82 17.55 -17.59
C LEU A 84 -19.98 18.59 -16.48
N LEU A 85 -19.57 19.83 -16.77
CA LEU A 85 -19.44 20.90 -15.80
C LEU A 85 -20.51 21.96 -16.02
N PHE A 86 -21.17 22.40 -14.96
CA PHE A 86 -22.30 23.33 -15.02
C PHE A 86 -21.95 24.64 -14.33
N LYS A 87 -21.96 25.78 -15.04
CA LYS A 87 -21.80 27.10 -14.41
C LYS A 87 -22.97 27.42 -13.46
N PRO A 88 -22.81 28.33 -12.49
CA PRO A 88 -23.92 28.83 -11.67
C PRO A 88 -25.16 29.19 -12.49
N GLY A 89 -26.33 28.72 -12.05
CA GLY A 89 -27.59 28.81 -12.80
C GLY A 89 -28.53 27.62 -12.56
N SER A 90 -29.63 27.58 -13.32
CA SER A 90 -30.62 26.51 -13.25
C SER A 90 -30.79 25.84 -14.62
N TYR A 91 -30.90 24.51 -14.63
CA TYR A 91 -30.91 23.67 -15.83
C TYR A 91 -32.04 22.65 -15.75
N ASN A 92 -32.87 22.57 -16.79
CA ASN A 92 -34.03 21.66 -16.84
C ASN A 92 -33.65 20.37 -17.57
N VAL A 93 -32.78 19.55 -16.98
CA VAL A 93 -32.16 18.38 -17.63
C VAL A 93 -32.27 17.11 -16.77
N ASN A 94 -32.45 15.97 -17.43
CA ASN A 94 -32.48 14.65 -16.79
C ASN A 94 -31.69 13.65 -17.63
N PHE A 95 -30.64 13.04 -17.06
CA PHE A 95 -29.75 12.13 -17.77
C PHE A 95 -29.07 11.12 -16.83
N ASN A 96 -28.49 10.07 -17.40
CA ASN A 96 -27.75 9.02 -16.69
C ASN A 96 -26.23 9.21 -16.85
N VAL A 97 -25.44 8.69 -15.90
CA VAL A 97 -23.99 8.86 -15.81
C VAL A 97 -23.28 7.50 -15.84
N GLY A 98 -22.56 7.25 -16.94
CA GLY A 98 -21.79 6.03 -17.17
C GLY A 98 -20.43 6.04 -16.48
N TYR A 99 -19.60 5.05 -16.81
CA TYR A 99 -18.19 5.00 -16.41
C TYR A 99 -17.43 6.26 -16.84
N TYR A 100 -16.34 6.55 -16.13
CA TYR A 100 -15.36 7.62 -16.34
C TYR A 100 -15.91 9.03 -16.60
N THR A 101 -17.09 9.31 -16.05
CA THR A 101 -17.78 10.59 -16.21
C THR A 101 -17.82 11.32 -14.87
N HIS A 102 -17.28 12.55 -14.85
CA HIS A 102 -17.40 13.47 -13.72
C HIS A 102 -18.49 14.50 -14.03
N VAL A 103 -19.54 14.57 -13.21
CA VAL A 103 -20.55 15.63 -13.29
C VAL A 103 -20.34 16.58 -12.12
N ALA A 104 -20.16 17.88 -12.38
CA ALA A 104 -19.96 18.83 -11.29
C ALA A 104 -20.55 20.23 -11.54
N GLY A 105 -21.00 20.87 -10.47
CA GLY A 105 -21.35 22.28 -10.46
C GLY A 105 -20.13 23.16 -10.17
N LEU A 106 -20.01 24.27 -10.91
CA LEU A 106 -18.93 25.25 -10.79
C LEU A 106 -19.30 26.44 -9.90
N GLY A 107 -20.24 26.24 -8.97
CA GLY A 107 -20.56 27.19 -7.90
C GLY A 107 -19.55 27.16 -6.76
N GLN A 108 -19.63 28.13 -5.85
CA GLN A 108 -18.95 28.01 -4.56
C GLN A 108 -19.73 27.08 -3.61
N SER A 109 -21.06 27.06 -3.73
CA SER A 109 -21.98 26.21 -2.95
C SER A 109 -22.85 25.34 -3.87
N PRO A 110 -23.41 24.21 -3.41
CA PRO A 110 -24.19 23.31 -4.27
C PRO A 110 -25.44 23.96 -4.87
N ASP A 111 -26.11 24.83 -4.10
CA ASP A 111 -27.33 25.54 -4.54
C ASP A 111 -27.08 26.60 -5.62
N ASP A 112 -25.84 27.02 -5.85
CA ASP A 112 -25.50 27.90 -6.98
C ASP A 112 -25.79 27.23 -8.34
N VAL A 113 -25.87 25.89 -8.38
CA VAL A 113 -26.17 25.08 -9.55
C VAL A 113 -27.39 24.20 -9.24
N THR A 114 -28.52 24.45 -9.91
CA THR A 114 -29.76 23.68 -9.70
C THR A 114 -30.16 22.90 -10.94
N ILE A 115 -30.12 21.57 -10.87
CA ILE A 115 -30.62 20.65 -11.89
C ILE A 115 -32.08 20.30 -11.57
N ASN A 116 -33.03 20.80 -12.35
CA ASN A 116 -34.43 20.38 -12.30
C ASN A 116 -34.62 19.20 -13.25
N GLY A 117 -34.82 17.99 -12.71
CA GLY A 117 -34.81 16.76 -13.49
C GLY A 117 -34.05 15.66 -12.77
N GLY A 118 -32.79 15.42 -13.14
CA GLY A 118 -31.95 14.40 -12.48
C GLY A 118 -30.56 14.21 -13.08
N VAL A 119 -29.65 13.72 -12.24
CA VAL A 119 -28.31 13.24 -12.63
C VAL A 119 -28.16 11.87 -11.99
N ASN A 120 -28.48 10.82 -12.75
CA ASN A 120 -28.73 9.49 -12.20
C ASN A 120 -27.63 8.48 -12.55
N VAL A 121 -27.58 7.37 -11.82
CA VAL A 121 -26.86 6.16 -12.20
C VAL A 121 -27.80 4.97 -12.09
N ASN A 122 -27.99 4.29 -13.21
CA ASN A 122 -28.73 3.04 -13.37
C ASN A 122 -27.77 1.85 -13.57
N ALA A 123 -28.29 0.63 -13.47
CA ALA A 123 -27.59 -0.62 -13.71
C ALA A 123 -28.27 -1.49 -14.79
N ASP A 124 -29.16 -0.92 -15.60
CA ASP A 124 -29.86 -1.58 -16.72
C ASP A 124 -28.91 -2.42 -17.61
N TRP A 125 -27.71 -1.91 -17.85
CA TRP A 125 -26.68 -2.54 -18.69
C TRP A 125 -26.17 -3.91 -18.18
N ASP A 126 -26.32 -4.17 -16.88
CA ASP A 126 -26.04 -5.46 -16.23
C ASP A 126 -27.32 -6.01 -15.54
N ASN A 127 -28.49 -5.70 -16.11
CA ASN A 127 -29.81 -6.16 -15.67
C ASN A 127 -30.20 -5.75 -14.23
N GLY A 128 -29.74 -4.58 -13.76
CA GLY A 128 -29.98 -4.09 -12.39
C GLY A 128 -28.86 -4.41 -11.40
N ASN A 129 -27.84 -5.19 -11.80
CA ASN A 129 -26.65 -5.47 -10.99
C ASN A 129 -25.69 -4.27 -10.96
N ALA A 130 -25.73 -3.48 -9.88
CA ALA A 130 -24.87 -2.32 -9.71
C ALA A 130 -23.46 -2.63 -9.16
N THR A 131 -23.10 -3.91 -8.88
CA THR A 131 -21.78 -4.29 -8.32
C THR A 131 -20.58 -3.81 -9.14
N ARG A 132 -20.77 -3.51 -10.43
CA ARG A 132 -19.73 -2.99 -11.33
C ARG A 132 -19.88 -1.51 -11.69
N ASN A 133 -20.82 -0.76 -11.09
CA ASN A 133 -21.00 0.67 -11.35
C ASN A 133 -19.91 1.54 -10.69
N PHE A 134 -18.69 1.43 -11.21
CA PHE A 134 -17.46 2.08 -10.74
C PHE A 134 -17.18 3.42 -11.43
N TRP A 135 -16.10 4.07 -10.98
CA TRP A 135 -15.33 5.10 -11.69
C TRP A 135 -16.16 6.26 -12.26
N ARG A 136 -16.99 6.88 -11.45
CA ARG A 136 -17.72 8.12 -11.79
C ARG A 136 -17.70 9.07 -10.60
N ALA A 137 -17.98 10.36 -10.80
CA ALA A 137 -17.93 11.32 -9.70
C ALA A 137 -19.04 12.36 -9.85
N LEU A 138 -19.71 12.70 -8.74
CA LEU A 138 -20.83 13.63 -8.71
C LEU A 138 -20.58 14.69 -7.62
N GLU A 139 -20.31 15.94 -8.01
CA GLU A 139 -19.78 16.97 -7.11
C GLU A 139 -20.44 18.37 -7.19
N ASN A 140 -20.80 18.96 -6.04
CA ASN A 140 -21.05 20.40 -5.88
C ASN A 140 -22.21 20.97 -6.73
N TYR A 141 -23.36 20.28 -6.72
CA TYR A 141 -24.61 20.77 -7.32
C TYR A 141 -25.85 20.32 -6.54
N SER A 142 -26.99 20.98 -6.77
CA SER A 142 -28.30 20.59 -6.24
C SER A 142 -29.19 19.94 -7.31
N VAL A 143 -30.04 19.00 -6.90
CA VAL A 143 -31.02 18.31 -7.76
C VAL A 143 -32.41 18.53 -7.21
N VAL A 144 -33.34 18.94 -8.06
CA VAL A 144 -34.79 18.91 -7.81
C VAL A 144 -35.36 17.75 -8.64
N PRO A 145 -35.54 16.55 -8.06
CA PRO A 145 -36.00 15.38 -8.81
C PRO A 145 -37.45 15.52 -9.26
N ALA A 146 -37.71 15.32 -10.55
CA ALA A 146 -39.02 15.58 -11.16
C ALA A 146 -40.17 14.68 -10.63
N ASN A 147 -39.84 13.54 -10.03
CA ASN A 147 -40.75 12.59 -9.38
C ASN A 147 -40.53 12.49 -7.86
N GLY A 148 -39.72 13.37 -7.26
CA GLY A 148 -39.37 13.35 -5.84
C GLY A 148 -38.16 12.50 -5.45
N GLN A 149 -37.61 11.64 -6.33
CA GLN A 149 -36.47 10.76 -6.04
C GLN A 149 -35.32 10.89 -7.07
N THR A 150 -34.08 10.87 -6.61
CA THR A 150 -32.87 10.72 -7.48
C THR A 150 -32.29 9.32 -7.29
N GLN A 151 -31.85 8.68 -8.37
CA GLN A 151 -31.31 7.31 -8.33
C GLN A 151 -29.82 7.31 -8.65
N ILE A 152 -29.00 6.75 -7.76
CA ILE A 152 -27.54 6.70 -7.88
C ILE A 152 -27.06 5.29 -7.47
N ALA A 153 -27.36 4.30 -8.31
CA ALA A 153 -26.99 2.90 -8.11
C ALA A 153 -25.49 2.67 -8.39
N VAL A 154 -24.64 2.74 -7.37
CA VAL A 154 -23.17 2.73 -7.53
C VAL A 154 -22.46 1.75 -6.61
N SER A 155 -21.24 1.38 -6.98
CA SER A 155 -20.32 0.61 -6.13
C SER A 155 -19.04 1.41 -5.81
N GLN A 156 -17.87 0.77 -5.73
CA GLN A 156 -16.61 1.43 -5.33
C GLN A 156 -16.17 2.55 -6.31
N ALA A 157 -15.42 3.53 -5.79
CA ALA A 157 -14.94 4.73 -6.51
C ALA A 157 -16.02 5.49 -7.32
N ALA A 158 -17.18 5.65 -6.69
CA ALA A 158 -18.25 6.53 -7.13
C ALA A 158 -18.56 7.64 -6.09
N PRO A 159 -17.59 8.52 -5.75
CA PRO A 159 -17.77 9.54 -4.71
C PRO A 159 -18.90 10.53 -5.02
N LEU A 160 -19.78 10.68 -4.03
CA LEU A 160 -20.86 11.66 -4.00
C LEU A 160 -20.46 12.77 -3.02
N ARG A 161 -20.23 13.99 -3.52
CA ARG A 161 -19.67 15.10 -2.72
C ARG A 161 -20.45 16.38 -2.91
N ARG A 162 -20.69 17.14 -1.83
CA ARG A 162 -21.30 18.47 -1.92
C ARG A 162 -22.61 18.46 -2.73
N LEU A 163 -23.44 17.43 -2.56
CA LEU A 163 -24.72 17.32 -3.25
C LEU A 163 -25.84 17.88 -2.37
N HIS A 164 -26.86 18.47 -3.01
CA HIS A 164 -28.10 18.85 -2.34
C HIS A 164 -29.30 18.25 -3.09
N ILE A 165 -29.72 17.06 -2.66
CA ILE A 165 -30.86 16.34 -3.24
C ILE A 165 -32.14 16.82 -2.54
N LYS A 166 -32.97 17.57 -3.26
CA LYS A 166 -34.22 18.18 -2.76
C LYS A 166 -35.39 17.20 -2.89
N GLY A 167 -35.20 16.03 -2.29
CA GLY A 167 -36.05 14.84 -2.40
C GLY A 167 -35.36 13.61 -1.82
N ASP A 168 -35.83 12.43 -2.20
CA ASP A 168 -35.27 11.14 -1.79
C ASP A 168 -34.04 10.75 -2.63
N LEU A 169 -33.17 9.90 -2.07
CA LEU A 169 -31.98 9.36 -2.73
C LEU A 169 -31.96 7.83 -2.66
N HIS A 170 -32.17 7.17 -3.79
CA HIS A 170 -32.05 5.72 -3.93
C HIS A 170 -30.62 5.36 -4.35
N LEU A 171 -29.98 4.45 -3.62
CA LEU A 171 -28.60 4.03 -3.86
C LEU A 171 -28.49 2.67 -4.58
N PHE A 172 -29.60 2.17 -5.12
CA PHE A 172 -29.75 0.83 -5.72
C PHE A 172 -30.51 0.91 -7.04
N ASP A 173 -30.56 -0.20 -7.77
CA ASP A 173 -31.45 -0.37 -8.92
C ASP A 173 -32.32 -1.62 -8.77
N PHE A 174 -33.39 -1.70 -9.56
CA PHE A 174 -34.27 -2.86 -9.60
C PHE A 174 -33.72 -3.89 -10.59
N ASP A 175 -33.64 -5.15 -10.16
CA ASP A 175 -33.55 -6.28 -11.10
C ASP A 175 -34.87 -7.07 -11.13
N SER A 176 -35.04 -7.88 -12.18
CA SER A 176 -36.26 -8.62 -12.50
C SER A 176 -36.52 -9.86 -11.62
N ASN A 177 -35.65 -10.17 -10.65
CA ASN A 177 -35.68 -11.37 -9.82
C ASN A 177 -35.76 -11.06 -8.32
N TRP A 178 -35.06 -10.03 -7.85
CA TRP A 178 -34.84 -9.74 -6.42
C TRP A 178 -35.57 -8.48 -5.91
N ASN A 179 -36.14 -7.64 -6.79
CA ASN A 179 -36.72 -6.32 -6.50
C ASN A 179 -35.74 -5.25 -5.96
N ALA A 180 -34.47 -5.60 -5.75
CA ALA A 180 -33.36 -4.67 -5.56
C ALA A 180 -32.05 -5.42 -5.92
N GLY A 181 -31.42 -5.05 -7.03
CA GLY A 181 -30.22 -5.71 -7.53
C GLY A 181 -28.98 -5.41 -6.71
N TRP A 182 -27.98 -6.29 -6.79
CA TRP A 182 -26.80 -6.24 -5.92
C TRP A 182 -25.99 -4.94 -6.13
N ALA A 183 -25.48 -4.36 -5.04
CA ALA A 183 -24.68 -3.14 -5.07
C ALA A 183 -23.64 -3.13 -3.94
N SER A 184 -22.43 -2.67 -4.21
CA SER A 184 -21.27 -2.69 -3.28
C SER A 184 -20.66 -1.29 -3.12
N GLY A 185 -21.51 -0.32 -2.79
CA GLY A 185 -21.12 1.05 -2.48
C GLY A 185 -20.33 1.17 -1.18
N GLY A 186 -20.01 2.38 -0.73
CA GLY A 186 -20.23 3.66 -1.40
C GLY A 186 -19.88 4.80 -0.46
N PHE A 187 -19.85 6.03 -0.99
CA PHE A 187 -19.30 7.17 -0.29
C PHE A 187 -20.12 8.45 -0.53
N LEU A 188 -20.68 9.01 0.54
CA LEU A 188 -21.39 10.29 0.54
C LEU A 188 -20.77 11.27 1.54
N ALA A 189 -20.29 12.42 1.07
CA ALA A 189 -19.66 13.43 1.91
C ALA A 189 -20.17 14.85 1.67
N ASP A 190 -20.18 15.66 2.72
CA ASP A 190 -20.50 17.11 2.66
C ASP A 190 -21.85 17.42 2.00
N SER A 191 -22.84 16.52 2.12
CA SER A 191 -24.07 16.51 1.31
C SER A 191 -25.37 16.56 2.14
N VAL A 192 -26.43 17.09 1.53
CA VAL A 192 -27.80 17.15 2.06
C VAL A 192 -28.74 16.32 1.18
N VAL A 193 -29.60 15.52 1.80
CA VAL A 193 -30.74 14.86 1.15
C VAL A 193 -32.00 15.22 1.95
N ASP A 194 -32.86 16.10 1.45
CA ASP A 194 -34.00 16.59 2.25
C ASP A 194 -35.01 15.48 2.60
N GLY A 195 -35.13 14.45 1.76
CA GLY A 195 -35.97 13.28 1.98
C GLY A 195 -35.26 12.11 2.67
N GLN A 196 -35.59 10.90 2.26
CA GLN A 196 -35.02 9.64 2.73
C GLN A 196 -33.87 9.17 1.83
N VAL A 197 -32.79 8.68 2.44
CA VAL A 197 -31.80 7.84 1.76
C VAL A 197 -32.23 6.38 1.85
N VAL A 198 -32.29 5.70 0.69
CA VAL A 198 -32.72 4.29 0.55
C VAL A 198 -31.56 3.45 0.00
N PRO A 199 -30.80 2.74 0.87
CA PRO A 199 -29.76 1.81 0.44
C PRO A 199 -30.30 0.51 -0.18
N ALA A 200 -31.44 0.01 0.31
CA ALA A 200 -32.04 -1.27 -0.06
C ALA A 200 -31.04 -2.44 -0.04
N SER A 201 -30.57 -2.89 -1.21
CA SER A 201 -29.63 -4.00 -1.43
C SER A 201 -28.16 -3.66 -1.19
N GLN A 202 -27.81 -2.39 -1.02
CA GLN A 202 -26.43 -1.93 -0.79
C GLN A 202 -25.78 -2.66 0.39
N GLN A 203 -24.70 -3.40 0.09
CA GLN A 203 -23.98 -4.23 1.05
C GLN A 203 -23.42 -3.41 2.23
N GLN A 204 -22.75 -2.30 1.92
CA GLN A 204 -22.15 -1.39 2.88
C GLN A 204 -22.17 0.06 2.38
N TRP A 205 -21.93 1.03 3.26
CA TRP A 205 -21.84 2.46 2.89
C TRP A 205 -21.08 3.28 3.94
N LEU A 206 -20.34 4.31 3.51
CA LEU A 206 -19.89 5.40 4.38
C LEU A 206 -20.59 6.71 4.01
N SER A 207 -21.19 7.34 5.01
CA SER A 207 -21.62 8.75 4.94
C SER A 207 -20.89 9.58 5.99
N ARG A 208 -20.37 10.75 5.61
CA ARG A 208 -19.74 11.69 6.56
C ARG A 208 -20.07 13.16 6.33
N ASN A 209 -19.99 13.99 7.37
CA ASN A 209 -20.29 15.43 7.32
C ASN A 209 -21.58 15.76 6.52
N SER A 210 -22.64 14.97 6.71
CA SER A 210 -23.83 15.02 5.86
C SER A 210 -25.12 15.14 6.69
N LYS A 211 -26.24 15.45 6.05
CA LYS A 211 -27.58 15.59 6.66
C LYS A 211 -28.61 14.88 5.78
N TRP A 212 -29.59 14.22 6.38
CA TRP A 212 -30.81 13.80 5.67
C TRP A 212 -32.09 13.91 6.48
N GLY A 213 -33.24 13.82 5.80
CA GLY A 213 -34.56 13.70 6.44
C GLY A 213 -34.78 12.35 7.12
N SER A 214 -34.34 11.24 6.51
CA SER A 214 -34.26 9.92 7.16
C SER A 214 -33.35 8.94 6.39
N TRP A 215 -33.12 7.75 6.95
CA TRP A 215 -32.33 6.67 6.35
C TRP A 215 -33.07 5.33 6.52
N ASN A 216 -33.21 4.56 5.43
CA ASN A 216 -34.15 3.42 5.37
C ASN A 216 -33.68 2.16 6.11
N ASN A 217 -32.53 1.58 5.71
CA ASN A 217 -32.10 0.24 6.14
C ASN A 217 -30.56 0.08 6.13
N GLY A 218 -30.06 -1.10 6.52
CA GLY A 218 -28.67 -1.49 6.33
C GLY A 218 -28.48 -2.99 6.22
N VAL A 219 -27.50 -3.43 5.42
CA VAL A 219 -27.30 -4.85 5.06
C VAL A 219 -26.14 -5.47 5.86
N TRP A 220 -24.89 -5.04 5.63
CA TRP A 220 -23.71 -5.59 6.34
C TRP A 220 -22.90 -4.57 7.15
N ASN A 221 -22.65 -3.36 6.63
CA ASN A 221 -21.82 -2.36 7.32
C ASN A 221 -22.18 -0.93 6.88
N MET A 222 -23.01 -0.21 7.64
CA MET A 222 -23.33 1.21 7.36
C MET A 222 -22.67 2.10 8.41
N VAL A 223 -21.79 3.00 7.94
CA VAL A 223 -20.95 3.85 8.80
C VAL A 223 -21.30 5.32 8.62
N PHE A 224 -21.43 6.03 9.74
CA PHE A 224 -21.91 7.41 9.80
C PHE A 224 -20.96 8.25 10.66
N VAL A 225 -20.29 9.25 10.09
CA VAL A 225 -19.27 10.06 10.78
C VAL A 225 -19.59 11.55 10.69
N GLY A 226 -19.87 12.21 11.81
CA GLY A 226 -20.26 13.63 11.79
C GLY A 226 -21.55 13.88 11.00
N VAL A 227 -22.50 12.94 11.03
CA VAL A 227 -23.76 13.04 10.28
C VAL A 227 -24.87 13.59 11.17
N ASN A 228 -25.59 14.62 10.71
CA ASN A 228 -26.83 15.04 11.34
C ASN A 228 -27.97 14.09 10.95
N ASN A 229 -28.76 13.66 11.94
CA ASN A 229 -29.88 12.72 11.77
C ASN A 229 -29.46 11.32 11.27
N ALA A 230 -28.27 10.85 11.71
CA ALA A 230 -27.87 9.45 11.54
C ALA A 230 -28.93 8.49 12.12
N PRO A 231 -29.14 7.30 11.52
CA PRO A 231 -30.21 6.40 11.93
C PRO A 231 -30.01 5.84 13.34
N ALA A 232 -31.13 5.60 14.04
CA ALA A 232 -31.13 4.96 15.35
C ALA A 232 -30.90 3.43 15.26
N GLY A 233 -30.35 2.87 16.33
CA GLY A 233 -29.91 1.46 16.38
C GLY A 233 -28.39 1.36 16.47
N GLN A 234 -27.88 0.14 16.61
CA GLN A 234 -26.45 -0.13 16.73
C GLN A 234 -26.12 -1.52 16.20
N PHE A 235 -24.91 -1.67 15.65
CA PHE A 235 -24.33 -2.94 15.23
C PHE A 235 -24.45 -4.03 16.34
N PRO A 236 -24.69 -5.32 16.00
CA PRO A 236 -24.65 -5.90 14.66
C PRO A 236 -25.98 -5.79 13.88
N ASN A 237 -27.09 -5.48 14.54
CA ASN A 237 -28.42 -5.43 13.92
C ASN A 237 -29.30 -4.32 14.55
N PRO A 238 -29.65 -3.25 13.80
CA PRO A 238 -29.20 -2.96 12.44
C PRO A 238 -27.67 -2.73 12.38
N PRO A 239 -27.01 -2.95 11.24
CA PRO A 239 -25.54 -2.93 11.11
C PRO A 239 -24.99 -1.48 11.04
N TYR A 240 -25.34 -0.66 12.04
CA TYR A 240 -25.08 0.77 12.08
C TYR A 240 -23.92 1.10 13.02
N THR A 241 -22.94 1.84 12.48
CA THR A 241 -21.76 2.35 13.19
C THR A 241 -21.78 3.87 13.16
N VAL A 242 -22.15 4.51 14.27
CA VAL A 242 -22.35 5.97 14.35
C VAL A 242 -21.27 6.64 15.20
N ILE A 243 -20.60 7.64 14.63
CA ILE A 243 -19.61 8.49 15.29
C ILE A 243 -20.10 9.95 15.17
N ASP A 244 -20.36 10.62 16.31
CA ASP A 244 -20.99 11.96 16.36
C ASP A 244 -20.20 13.07 15.63
N ARG A 245 -18.88 12.92 15.52
CA ARG A 245 -17.96 13.93 14.97
C ARG A 245 -16.95 13.34 14.00
N THR A 246 -16.68 14.05 12.91
CA THR A 246 -15.50 13.81 12.06
C THR A 246 -14.30 14.52 12.70
N PRO A 247 -13.29 13.81 13.27
CA PRO A 247 -12.33 14.46 14.17
C PRO A 247 -11.37 15.44 13.48
N ILE A 248 -10.95 15.14 12.25
CA ILE A 248 -10.11 16.02 11.42
C ILE A 248 -10.48 15.85 9.95
N ILE A 249 -10.76 16.96 9.25
CA ILE A 249 -11.11 16.93 7.84
C ILE A 249 -10.83 18.27 7.17
N ARG A 250 -10.56 18.23 5.87
CA ARG A 250 -10.60 19.35 4.94
C ARG A 250 -11.40 18.81 3.77
N GLU A 251 -12.44 19.52 3.31
CA GLU A 251 -13.21 19.00 2.18
C GLU A 251 -12.39 19.09 0.88
N LYS A 252 -12.65 18.18 -0.07
CA LYS A 252 -11.86 18.06 -1.29
C LYS A 252 -11.85 19.39 -2.06
N PRO A 253 -10.70 19.86 -2.60
CA PRO A 253 -10.67 20.98 -3.52
C PRO A 253 -11.52 20.73 -4.78
N TYR A 254 -12.21 21.77 -5.25
CA TYR A 254 -13.09 21.69 -6.42
C TYR A 254 -12.87 22.90 -7.35
N LEU A 255 -13.09 22.68 -8.65
CA LEU A 255 -13.06 23.73 -9.67
C LEU A 255 -14.36 24.53 -9.60
N TYR A 256 -14.27 25.86 -9.62
CA TYR A 256 -15.44 26.74 -9.65
C TYR A 256 -15.21 27.97 -10.53
N VAL A 257 -16.28 28.73 -10.78
CA VAL A 257 -16.25 30.01 -11.48
C VAL A 257 -16.58 31.12 -10.49
N ASN A 258 -15.71 32.12 -10.39
CA ASN A 258 -15.91 33.26 -9.50
C ASN A 258 -16.95 34.26 -10.08
N SER A 259 -17.34 35.26 -9.28
CA SER A 259 -18.31 36.29 -9.68
C SER A 259 -17.86 37.20 -10.83
N ALA A 260 -16.59 37.13 -11.24
CA ALA A 260 -16.05 37.80 -12.43
C ALA A 260 -15.99 36.87 -13.67
N GLY A 261 -16.54 35.66 -13.59
CA GLY A 261 -16.56 34.68 -14.68
C GLY A 261 -15.24 33.92 -14.89
N GLN A 262 -14.28 34.04 -13.97
CA GLN A 262 -12.96 33.43 -14.07
C GLN A 262 -12.93 32.08 -13.35
N TYR A 263 -12.21 31.10 -13.90
CA TYR A 263 -12.00 29.82 -13.24
C TYR A 263 -10.99 29.93 -12.09
N ALA A 264 -11.29 29.24 -10.98
CA ALA A 264 -10.40 29.07 -9.85
C ALA A 264 -10.65 27.70 -9.21
N VAL A 265 -9.68 27.21 -8.42
CA VAL A 265 -9.90 26.05 -7.55
C VAL A 265 -10.14 26.56 -6.14
N PHE A 266 -11.28 26.19 -5.56
CA PHE A 266 -11.54 26.46 -4.15
C PHE A 266 -10.88 25.38 -3.30
N VAL A 267 -10.17 25.80 -2.26
CA VAL A 267 -9.52 24.94 -1.27
C VAL A 267 -10.17 25.20 0.09
N PRO A 268 -11.05 24.30 0.56
CA PRO A 268 -11.65 24.38 1.89
C PRO A 268 -10.62 24.48 3.02
N ALA A 269 -11.04 25.10 4.12
CA ALA A 269 -10.26 25.20 5.34
C ALA A 269 -10.05 23.82 6.00
N LEU A 270 -9.01 23.71 6.83
CA LEU A 270 -8.90 22.59 7.77
C LEU A 270 -9.94 22.77 8.87
N GLN A 271 -10.67 21.72 9.22
CA GLN A 271 -11.68 21.68 10.26
C GLN A 271 -11.44 20.47 11.17
N THR A 272 -11.91 20.56 12.41
CA THR A 272 -11.84 19.48 13.40
C THR A 272 -13.16 19.33 14.13
N ASN A 273 -13.47 18.10 14.56
CA ASN A 273 -14.71 17.73 15.26
C ASN A 273 -15.99 18.23 14.57
N THR A 274 -16.07 18.11 13.24
CA THR A 274 -17.22 18.60 12.46
C THR A 274 -18.42 17.68 12.55
N GLN A 275 -19.61 18.24 12.34
CA GLN A 275 -20.85 17.54 12.14
C GLN A 275 -21.72 18.35 11.16
N GLY A 276 -22.37 17.66 10.23
CA GLY A 276 -23.12 18.29 9.14
C GLY A 276 -22.22 18.85 8.04
N VAL A 277 -22.85 19.52 7.08
CA VAL A 277 -22.18 20.01 5.86
C VAL A 277 -21.42 21.31 6.08
N SER A 278 -20.29 21.45 5.41
CA SER A 278 -19.35 22.60 5.48
C SER A 278 -19.95 23.92 4.98
N TRP A 279 -21.06 23.85 4.24
CA TRP A 279 -21.81 24.97 3.64
C TRP A 279 -23.14 25.27 4.34
N ALA A 280 -23.42 24.66 5.51
CA ALA A 280 -24.71 24.78 6.21
C ALA A 280 -25.02 26.21 6.70
N ASN A 281 -23.99 27.04 6.89
CA ASN A 281 -24.08 28.38 7.48
C ASN A 281 -23.61 29.47 6.50
N GLY A 282 -23.80 29.24 5.20
CA GLY A 282 -23.27 30.09 4.11
C GLY A 282 -22.05 29.45 3.43
N PRO A 283 -21.29 30.22 2.62
CA PRO A 283 -20.20 29.68 1.82
C PRO A 283 -19.15 28.94 2.65
N THR A 284 -18.73 27.75 2.17
CA THR A 284 -17.70 26.93 2.82
C THR A 284 -16.44 27.76 3.12
N PRO A 285 -15.94 27.80 4.38
CA PRO A 285 -14.70 28.47 4.70
C PRO A 285 -13.51 27.88 3.94
N GLY A 286 -12.65 28.72 3.38
CA GLY A 286 -11.52 28.30 2.55
C GLY A 286 -10.92 29.47 1.76
N GLN A 287 -10.11 29.15 0.75
CA GLN A 287 -9.47 30.12 -0.14
C GLN A 287 -9.58 29.71 -1.60
N ALA A 288 -9.72 30.69 -2.49
CA ALA A 288 -9.69 30.47 -3.94
C ALA A 288 -8.27 30.67 -4.48
N ILE A 289 -7.85 29.79 -5.39
CA ILE A 289 -6.57 29.86 -6.09
C ILE A 289 -6.86 30.03 -7.59
N SER A 290 -6.30 31.07 -8.24
CA SER A 290 -6.60 31.33 -9.67
C SER A 290 -6.14 30.17 -10.54
N ILE A 291 -6.88 29.86 -11.60
CA ILE A 291 -6.47 28.84 -12.56
C ILE A 291 -5.10 29.15 -13.21
N ASP A 292 -4.70 30.42 -13.27
CA ASP A 292 -3.38 30.85 -13.76
C ASP A 292 -2.22 30.33 -12.91
N GLN A 293 -2.48 29.94 -11.65
CA GLN A 293 -1.51 29.34 -10.73
C GLN A 293 -1.41 27.81 -10.91
N PHE A 294 -2.25 27.22 -11.76
CA PHE A 294 -2.20 25.81 -12.14
C PHE A 294 -1.50 25.62 -13.49
N TYR A 295 -0.83 24.48 -13.65
CA TYR A 295 -0.60 23.87 -14.95
C TYR A 295 -1.78 22.95 -15.27
N VAL A 296 -2.57 23.35 -16.27
CA VAL A 296 -3.68 22.56 -16.79
C VAL A 296 -3.08 21.50 -17.73
N ALA A 297 -2.76 20.34 -17.16
CA ALA A 297 -2.24 19.20 -17.89
C ALA A 297 -3.34 18.60 -18.77
N ARG A 298 -3.02 18.34 -20.05
CA ARG A 298 -3.89 17.67 -21.02
C ARG A 298 -3.19 16.42 -21.57
N PRO A 299 -3.89 15.32 -21.88
CA PRO A 299 -3.25 14.05 -22.26
C PRO A 299 -2.51 14.13 -23.60
N GLU A 300 -2.86 15.08 -24.49
CA GLU A 300 -2.25 15.23 -25.80
C GLU A 300 -0.93 16.04 -25.78
N THR A 301 -0.62 16.74 -24.67
CA THR A 301 0.51 17.69 -24.60
C THR A 301 1.33 17.66 -23.32
N ALA A 302 0.80 17.08 -22.23
CA ALA A 302 1.53 16.96 -20.97
C ALA A 302 2.44 15.72 -20.94
N SER A 303 3.61 15.88 -20.34
CA SER A 303 4.59 14.81 -20.10
C SER A 303 5.05 14.88 -18.65
N ALA A 304 5.62 13.80 -18.11
CA ALA A 304 6.19 13.82 -16.77
C ALA A 304 7.22 14.95 -16.59
N ALA A 305 8.02 15.24 -17.63
CA ALA A 305 8.97 16.35 -17.65
C ALA A 305 8.31 17.74 -17.60
N SER A 306 7.25 17.99 -18.38
CA SER A 306 6.55 19.28 -18.36
C SER A 306 5.78 19.50 -17.06
N ILE A 307 5.19 18.44 -16.49
CA ILE A 307 4.52 18.45 -15.20
C ILE A 307 5.53 18.71 -14.06
N ASN A 308 6.67 18.02 -14.04
CA ASN A 308 7.73 18.25 -13.06
C ASN A 308 8.35 19.65 -13.16
N SER A 309 8.46 20.21 -14.37
CA SER A 309 8.89 21.60 -14.58
C SER A 309 7.88 22.61 -14.03
N ALA A 310 6.57 22.35 -14.16
CA ALA A 310 5.54 23.19 -13.55
C ALA A 310 5.56 23.10 -12.02
N LEU A 311 5.67 21.89 -11.46
CA LEU A 311 5.77 21.65 -10.01
C LEU A 311 6.98 22.36 -9.39
N SER A 312 8.16 22.32 -10.03
CA SER A 312 9.36 22.99 -9.53
C SER A 312 9.29 24.52 -9.62
N GLN A 313 8.52 25.05 -10.57
CA GLN A 313 8.15 26.47 -10.65
C GLN A 313 7.06 26.89 -9.64
N GLY A 314 6.61 25.97 -8.76
CA GLY A 314 5.60 26.25 -7.75
C GLY A 314 4.16 26.30 -8.27
N LYS A 315 3.89 25.82 -9.50
CA LYS A 315 2.51 25.66 -10.00
C LYS A 315 1.82 24.50 -9.29
N HIS A 316 0.51 24.64 -9.13
CA HIS A 316 -0.39 23.53 -8.84
C HIS A 316 -0.72 22.75 -10.11
N LEU A 317 -1.36 21.58 -10.01
CA LEU A 317 -1.72 20.75 -11.16
C LEU A 317 -3.23 20.54 -11.26
N LEU A 318 -3.77 20.71 -12.47
CA LEU A 318 -5.12 20.27 -12.82
C LEU A 318 -5.03 19.33 -14.02
N PHE A 319 -5.38 18.06 -13.84
CA PHE A 319 -5.43 17.06 -14.91
C PHE A 319 -6.82 17.04 -15.56
N THR A 320 -6.87 17.25 -16.88
CA THR A 320 -8.11 17.16 -17.66
C THR A 320 -8.39 15.71 -18.11
N PRO A 321 -9.62 15.37 -18.54
CA PRO A 321 -10.05 13.99 -18.72
C PRO A 321 -9.23 13.26 -19.80
N GLY A 322 -8.47 12.24 -19.42
CA GLY A 322 -7.60 11.51 -20.34
C GLY A 322 -6.79 10.41 -19.68
N ILE A 323 -5.97 9.72 -20.48
CA ILE A 323 -4.95 8.77 -20.01
C ILE A 323 -3.57 9.38 -20.24
N TYR A 324 -2.75 9.40 -19.19
CA TYR A 324 -1.42 10.01 -19.15
C TYR A 324 -0.37 8.92 -18.96
N GLN A 325 0.45 8.67 -19.98
CA GLN A 325 1.58 7.74 -19.91
C GLN A 325 2.81 8.49 -19.38
N LEU A 326 3.31 8.11 -18.21
CA LEU A 326 4.33 8.85 -17.46
C LEU A 326 5.62 8.03 -17.36
N ASN A 327 6.66 8.48 -18.08
CA ASN A 327 7.98 7.84 -18.10
C ASN A 327 8.91 8.23 -16.94
N ASP A 328 8.44 9.08 -16.03
CA ASP A 328 9.15 9.57 -14.85
C ASP A 328 8.15 9.92 -13.74
N THR A 329 8.58 9.82 -12.48
CA THR A 329 7.77 10.11 -11.29
C THR A 329 7.40 11.58 -11.20
N LEU A 330 6.14 11.89 -10.91
CA LEU A 330 5.72 13.26 -10.58
C LEU A 330 6.14 13.62 -9.15
N ARG A 331 6.96 14.67 -8.98
CA ARG A 331 7.63 15.00 -7.71
C ARG A 331 7.03 16.23 -7.04
N VAL A 332 6.07 16.01 -6.14
CA VAL A 332 5.36 17.06 -5.41
C VAL A 332 6.19 17.48 -4.19
N ASN A 333 7.20 18.31 -4.45
CA ASN A 333 8.18 18.74 -3.44
C ASN A 333 7.76 20.02 -2.69
N ASN A 334 6.77 20.76 -3.18
CA ASN A 334 6.36 22.04 -2.62
C ASN A 334 5.16 21.88 -1.66
N ALA A 335 5.28 22.44 -0.45
CA ALA A 335 4.20 22.49 0.52
C ALA A 335 2.95 23.20 -0.03
N ASN A 336 1.78 22.83 0.49
CA ASN A 336 0.45 23.32 0.08
C ASN A 336 0.00 23.04 -1.36
N THR A 337 0.82 22.36 -2.18
CA THR A 337 0.49 22.06 -3.58
C THR A 337 -0.84 21.34 -3.73
N VAL A 338 -1.71 21.84 -4.61
CA VAL A 338 -2.91 21.14 -5.07
C VAL A 338 -2.59 20.36 -6.34
N VAL A 339 -3.03 19.10 -6.39
CA VAL A 339 -3.00 18.22 -7.55
C VAL A 339 -4.39 17.59 -7.69
N LEU A 340 -5.18 18.11 -8.63
CA LEU A 340 -6.60 17.78 -8.80
C LEU A 340 -6.85 17.16 -10.18
N GLY A 341 -7.71 16.15 -10.27
CA GLY A 341 -8.25 15.64 -11.53
C GLY A 341 -9.70 16.05 -11.76
N ILE A 342 -10.08 16.23 -13.04
CA ILE A 342 -11.48 16.35 -13.47
C ILE A 342 -11.76 15.35 -14.60
N GLY A 343 -12.87 14.61 -14.50
CA GLY A 343 -13.22 13.54 -15.46
C GLY A 343 -12.37 12.28 -15.32
N LEU A 344 -12.06 11.90 -14.07
CA LEU A 344 -11.30 10.70 -13.69
C LEU A 344 -10.04 10.44 -14.55
N PRO A 345 -9.14 11.43 -14.68
CA PRO A 345 -7.90 11.27 -15.42
C PRO A 345 -7.08 10.10 -14.87
N THR A 346 -6.55 9.30 -15.78
CA THR A 346 -5.83 8.06 -15.46
C THR A 346 -4.35 8.24 -15.71
N LEU A 347 -3.52 8.04 -14.69
CA LEU A 347 -2.08 8.20 -14.76
C LEU A 347 -1.41 6.82 -14.68
N ILE A 348 -0.57 6.48 -15.66
CA ILE A 348 0.08 5.18 -15.79
C ILE A 348 1.61 5.36 -15.80
N PRO A 349 2.37 4.72 -14.88
CA PRO A 349 3.82 4.77 -14.89
C PRO A 349 4.38 3.77 -15.92
N THR A 350 5.28 4.23 -16.79
CA THR A 350 5.93 3.38 -17.83
C THR A 350 7.39 3.05 -17.52
N SER A 351 7.87 3.38 -16.31
CA SER A 351 9.28 3.28 -15.91
C SER A 351 9.55 2.34 -14.73
N GLY A 352 8.53 1.73 -14.12
CA GLY A 352 8.67 0.94 -12.89
C GLY A 352 9.00 1.77 -11.63
N GLN A 353 8.87 3.10 -11.72
CA GLN A 353 8.96 4.02 -10.58
C GLN A 353 7.55 4.44 -10.13
N PRO A 354 7.37 4.95 -8.90
CA PRO A 354 6.09 5.50 -8.47
C PRO A 354 5.57 6.57 -9.43
N THR A 355 4.26 6.54 -9.69
CA THR A 355 3.58 7.50 -10.56
C THR A 355 3.69 8.91 -9.97
N ILE A 356 3.51 9.01 -8.66
CA ILE A 356 3.60 10.24 -7.87
C ILE A 356 4.41 9.95 -6.60
N SER A 357 5.31 10.87 -6.27
CA SER A 357 5.99 10.94 -4.98
C SER A 357 5.78 12.33 -4.39
N ILE A 358 5.25 12.39 -3.17
CA ILE A 358 5.09 13.61 -2.38
C ILE A 358 6.23 13.65 -1.35
N ALA A 359 6.90 14.79 -1.19
CA ALA A 359 7.95 14.95 -0.17
C ALA A 359 7.36 15.03 1.26
N ASP A 360 8.21 14.98 2.29
CA ASP A 360 7.80 15.21 3.69
C ASP A 360 7.49 16.70 3.92
N VAL A 361 6.36 17.17 3.39
CA VAL A 361 5.97 18.58 3.33
C VAL A 361 4.49 18.79 3.64
N ASP A 362 4.19 19.96 4.21
CA ASP A 362 2.88 20.26 4.78
C ASP A 362 1.80 20.47 3.72
N GLY A 363 0.59 19.99 3.98
CA GLY A 363 -0.62 20.50 3.36
C GLY A 363 -0.80 20.18 1.88
N VAL A 364 -0.15 19.19 1.28
CA VAL A 364 -0.44 18.80 -0.11
C VAL A 364 -1.89 18.29 -0.21
N LYS A 365 -2.57 18.58 -1.32
CA LYS A 365 -3.93 18.05 -1.60
C LYS A 365 -3.88 17.30 -2.92
N LEU A 366 -3.93 15.98 -2.88
CA LEU A 366 -3.95 15.10 -4.06
C LEU A 366 -5.33 14.47 -4.20
N GLY A 367 -6.01 14.58 -5.35
CA GLY A 367 -7.28 13.87 -5.51
C GLY A 367 -7.99 13.92 -6.85
N GLY A 368 -9.01 13.04 -6.97
CA GLY A 368 -9.80 12.86 -8.19
C GLY A 368 -9.03 12.15 -9.32
N LEU A 369 -8.16 11.21 -8.97
CA LEU A 369 -7.25 10.52 -9.90
C LEU A 369 -7.45 9.01 -9.88
N LEU A 370 -7.35 8.39 -11.06
CA LEU A 370 -7.14 6.95 -11.19
C LEU A 370 -5.65 6.71 -11.46
N LEU A 371 -4.95 6.03 -10.56
CA LEU A 371 -3.54 5.67 -10.71
C LEU A 371 -3.50 4.19 -11.13
N GLU A 372 -3.17 3.93 -12.40
CA GLU A 372 -3.26 2.60 -12.99
C GLU A 372 -1.86 2.00 -13.19
N ALA A 373 -1.64 0.79 -12.67
CA ALA A 373 -0.33 0.15 -12.66
C ALA A 373 0.17 -0.16 -14.08
N GLY A 374 1.41 0.20 -14.38
CA GLY A 374 2.05 -0.12 -15.65
C GLY A 374 2.38 -1.60 -15.82
N THR A 375 2.73 -1.99 -17.05
CA THR A 375 3.20 -3.36 -17.37
C THR A 375 4.57 -3.70 -16.77
N ILE A 376 5.32 -2.69 -16.32
CA ILE A 376 6.59 -2.79 -15.57
C ILE A 376 6.29 -2.61 -14.08
N ASN A 377 6.78 -3.53 -13.26
CA ASN A 377 6.51 -3.56 -11.82
C ASN A 377 7.04 -2.32 -11.10
N SER A 378 6.17 -1.63 -10.37
CA SER A 378 6.52 -0.43 -9.60
C SER A 378 6.58 -0.71 -8.09
N SER A 379 7.57 -0.20 -7.37
CA SER A 379 7.78 -0.49 -5.92
C SER A 379 6.73 0.17 -4.99
N SER A 380 6.04 1.19 -5.49
CA SER A 380 4.70 1.63 -5.09
C SER A 380 4.07 2.42 -6.24
N ILE A 381 2.74 2.58 -6.29
CA ILE A 381 2.09 3.46 -7.30
C ILE A 381 2.05 4.92 -6.82
N LEU A 382 1.80 5.15 -5.53
CA LEU A 382 1.91 6.45 -4.85
C LEU A 382 2.78 6.31 -3.60
N GLU A 383 3.68 7.26 -3.39
CA GLU A 383 4.45 7.39 -2.14
C GLU A 383 4.24 8.79 -1.52
N VAL A 384 3.89 8.83 -0.23
CA VAL A 384 3.59 10.06 0.52
C VAL A 384 4.59 10.22 1.65
N GLY A 385 5.57 11.11 1.45
CA GLY A 385 6.80 11.16 2.23
C GLY A 385 7.78 10.05 1.82
N PRO A 386 9.10 10.27 1.82
CA PRO A 386 10.08 9.20 1.65
C PRO A 386 10.12 8.26 2.87
N ALA A 387 10.68 7.06 2.71
CA ALA A 387 10.99 6.20 3.85
C ALA A 387 11.88 6.93 4.89
N GLY A 388 11.49 6.91 6.16
CA GLY A 388 12.15 7.69 7.23
C GLY A 388 11.52 9.08 7.51
N SER A 389 10.45 9.45 6.79
CA SER A 389 9.56 10.56 7.16
C SER A 389 9.25 10.59 8.65
N SER A 390 9.39 11.77 9.26
CA SER A 390 9.35 11.96 10.72
C SER A 390 8.91 13.35 11.15
N ARG A 391 8.51 14.22 10.21
CA ARG A 391 7.95 15.54 10.54
C ARG A 391 6.55 15.42 11.13
N ASP A 392 6.24 16.28 12.08
CA ASP A 392 4.85 16.59 12.43
C ASP A 392 4.23 17.47 11.32
N HIS A 393 3.02 17.10 10.90
CA HIS A 393 2.19 17.84 9.94
C HIS A 393 0.79 18.15 10.52
N SER A 394 0.55 17.90 11.81
CA SER A 394 -0.75 17.99 12.50
C SER A 394 -1.53 19.29 12.24
N ALA A 395 -0.84 20.43 12.18
CA ALA A 395 -1.44 21.75 11.94
C ALA A 395 -1.88 21.99 10.48
N ASN A 396 -1.32 21.24 9.51
CA ASN A 396 -1.67 21.34 8.09
C ASN A 396 -1.30 20.03 7.37
N PRO A 397 -2.05 18.94 7.58
CA PRO A 397 -1.67 17.65 7.03
C PRO A 397 -1.90 17.57 5.52
N THR A 398 -1.19 16.64 4.89
CA THR A 398 -1.41 16.26 3.50
C THR A 398 -2.67 15.40 3.39
N PHE A 399 -3.50 15.67 2.39
CA PHE A 399 -4.77 14.99 2.14
C PHE A 399 -4.77 14.23 0.81
N LEU A 400 -5.40 13.06 0.83
CA LEU A 400 -5.63 12.18 -0.32
C LEU A 400 -7.13 11.99 -0.51
N TYR A 401 -7.69 12.36 -1.66
CA TYR A 401 -9.15 12.32 -1.91
C TYR A 401 -9.49 11.57 -3.20
N ASP A 402 -10.55 10.78 -3.21
CA ASP A 402 -11.10 10.15 -4.42
C ASP A 402 -10.00 9.48 -5.28
N LEU A 403 -9.12 8.74 -4.61
CA LEU A 403 -8.00 8.06 -5.26
C LEU A 403 -8.35 6.61 -5.49
N THR A 404 -8.33 6.20 -6.76
CA THR A 404 -8.30 4.79 -7.14
C THR A 404 -6.88 4.38 -7.49
N VAL A 405 -6.39 3.28 -6.93
CA VAL A 405 -5.29 2.50 -7.53
C VAL A 405 -5.89 1.28 -8.22
N ARG A 406 -5.58 1.08 -9.50
CA ARG A 406 -6.00 -0.11 -10.28
C ARG A 406 -4.78 -0.91 -10.72
N THR A 407 -4.82 -2.23 -10.49
CA THR A 407 -3.78 -3.15 -10.94
C THR A 407 -4.39 -4.29 -11.75
N GLY A 408 -4.39 -4.17 -13.08
CA GLY A 408 -5.06 -5.11 -13.99
C GLY A 408 -6.35 -4.56 -14.61
N GLY A 409 -7.13 -5.43 -15.25
CA GLY A 409 -8.49 -5.14 -15.73
C GLY A 409 -8.55 -4.54 -17.13
N ALA A 410 -7.85 -3.44 -17.39
CA ALA A 410 -7.72 -2.90 -18.75
C ALA A 410 -6.57 -3.59 -19.53
N PHE A 411 -5.52 -3.99 -18.82
CA PHE A 411 -4.36 -4.73 -19.31
C PHE A 411 -3.57 -5.29 -18.12
N ALA A 412 -2.57 -6.14 -18.34
CA ALA A 412 -1.73 -6.69 -17.27
C ALA A 412 -0.78 -5.63 -16.66
N GLY A 413 -1.26 -4.92 -15.63
CA GLY A 413 -0.49 -3.99 -14.79
C GLY A 413 0.01 -4.63 -13.49
N ARG A 414 1.10 -4.13 -12.88
CA ARG A 414 1.68 -4.70 -11.64
C ARG A 414 2.53 -3.72 -10.81
N ASN A 415 2.55 -3.96 -9.50
CA ASN A 415 3.33 -3.20 -8.51
C ASN A 415 3.50 -4.01 -7.22
N ASP A 416 4.48 -3.68 -6.39
CA ASP A 416 4.59 -4.27 -5.04
C ASP A 416 3.51 -3.74 -4.10
N VAL A 417 3.30 -2.41 -4.10
CA VAL A 417 2.37 -1.71 -3.20
C VAL A 417 1.51 -0.71 -3.99
N GLY A 418 0.23 -0.56 -3.63
CA GLY A 418 -0.61 0.52 -4.15
C GLY A 418 -0.19 1.90 -3.63
N ILE A 419 -0.65 2.27 -2.43
CA ILE A 419 -0.26 3.50 -1.73
C ILE A 419 0.67 3.19 -0.56
N LYS A 420 1.77 3.95 -0.45
CA LYS A 420 2.71 3.92 0.68
C LYS A 420 2.69 5.27 1.40
N ILE A 421 2.31 5.29 2.68
CA ILE A 421 2.19 6.52 3.49
C ILE A 421 3.28 6.52 4.56
N ASN A 422 4.33 7.32 4.37
CA ASN A 422 5.43 7.50 5.33
C ASN A 422 5.27 8.79 6.16
N SER A 423 4.82 9.90 5.55
CA SER A 423 4.53 11.15 6.26
C SER A 423 3.47 10.95 7.35
N HIS A 424 3.67 11.60 8.49
CA HIS A 424 2.75 11.52 9.61
C HIS A 424 1.51 12.42 9.38
N HIS A 425 0.43 12.17 10.12
CA HIS A 425 -0.82 12.94 10.12
C HIS A 425 -1.58 13.00 8.78
N VAL A 426 -1.16 12.26 7.74
CA VAL A 426 -1.84 12.21 6.44
C VAL A 426 -3.30 11.78 6.60
N VAL A 427 -4.20 12.44 5.88
CA VAL A 427 -5.63 12.14 5.90
C VAL A 427 -6.08 11.58 4.55
N GLY A 428 -6.55 10.33 4.53
CA GLY A 428 -7.22 9.71 3.38
C GLY A 428 -8.73 9.87 3.45
N ASP A 429 -9.37 10.11 2.31
CA ASP A 429 -10.81 10.37 2.24
C ASP A 429 -11.42 9.87 0.91
N GLN A 430 -12.04 8.70 0.94
CA GLN A 430 -12.36 7.84 -0.20
C GLN A 430 -11.08 7.37 -0.93
N LEU A 431 -10.60 6.19 -0.55
CA LEU A 431 -9.51 5.48 -1.22
C LEU A 431 -10.01 4.12 -1.71
N TRP A 432 -9.85 3.80 -2.99
CA TRP A 432 -10.08 2.46 -3.54
C TRP A 432 -8.79 1.86 -4.07
N LEU A 433 -8.43 0.66 -3.62
CA LEU A 433 -7.15 0.03 -3.88
C LEU A 433 -7.41 -1.39 -4.41
N TRP A 434 -7.60 -1.50 -5.72
CA TRP A 434 -8.16 -2.69 -6.37
C TRP A 434 -7.11 -3.37 -7.25
N ARG A 435 -6.67 -4.56 -6.83
CA ARG A 435 -6.07 -5.52 -7.76
C ARG A 435 -7.22 -6.18 -8.52
N ALA A 436 -7.20 -6.13 -9.85
CA ALA A 436 -8.32 -6.60 -10.65
C ALA A 436 -8.60 -8.11 -10.47
N ASP A 437 -9.84 -8.45 -10.15
CA ASP A 437 -10.38 -9.82 -10.09
C ASP A 437 -10.94 -10.31 -11.43
N HIS A 438 -11.29 -9.35 -12.31
CA HIS A 438 -11.85 -9.55 -13.65
C HIS A 438 -11.25 -8.59 -14.69
N GLY A 439 -11.52 -8.86 -15.97
CA GLY A 439 -11.00 -8.08 -17.11
C GLY A 439 -9.65 -8.59 -17.64
N ALA A 440 -9.05 -7.82 -18.55
CA ALA A 440 -7.80 -8.18 -19.21
C ALA A 440 -6.61 -8.16 -18.25
N GLY A 441 -5.93 -9.30 -18.11
CA GLY A 441 -4.75 -9.45 -17.26
C GLY A 441 -5.05 -9.66 -15.76
N ALA A 442 -6.31 -9.83 -15.38
CA ALA A 442 -6.71 -10.20 -14.03
C ALA A 442 -6.52 -11.71 -13.77
N ALA A 443 -5.41 -12.09 -13.16
CA ALA A 443 -5.11 -13.44 -12.66
C ALA A 443 -3.84 -13.44 -11.79
N TRP A 444 -3.71 -14.45 -10.91
CA TRP A 444 -2.73 -14.52 -9.81
C TRP A 444 -1.30 -14.08 -10.16
N SER A 445 -0.83 -14.42 -11.35
CA SER A 445 0.53 -14.15 -11.84
C SER A 445 0.64 -13.04 -12.89
N THR A 446 -0.48 -12.52 -13.42
CA THR A 446 -0.49 -11.50 -14.49
C THR A 446 -0.65 -10.07 -13.98
N ASN A 447 -1.39 -9.88 -12.89
CA ASN A 447 -1.52 -8.57 -12.20
C ASN A 447 -1.11 -8.63 -10.71
N PRO A 448 0.08 -9.12 -10.35
CA PRO A 448 0.47 -9.25 -8.94
C PRO A 448 0.51 -7.89 -8.21
N THR A 449 0.09 -7.91 -6.96
CA THR A 449 0.33 -6.85 -5.95
C THR A 449 0.39 -7.47 -4.57
N LYS A 450 1.39 -7.11 -3.76
CA LYS A 450 1.51 -7.63 -2.39
C LYS A 450 0.45 -7.00 -1.50
N ASN A 451 0.44 -5.67 -1.43
CA ASN A 451 -0.44 -4.90 -0.55
C ASN A 451 -1.06 -3.70 -1.28
N GLY A 452 -2.34 -3.43 -1.08
CA GLY A 452 -2.96 -2.21 -1.58
C GLY A 452 -2.48 -0.97 -0.81
N LEU A 453 -2.37 -1.08 0.52
CA LEU A 453 -1.98 0.01 1.41
C LEU A 453 -0.88 -0.41 2.40
N VAL A 454 0.15 0.43 2.52
CA VAL A 454 1.15 0.35 3.61
C VAL A 454 1.25 1.70 4.32
N VAL A 455 0.94 1.74 5.61
CA VAL A 455 0.99 2.95 6.45
C VAL A 455 2.12 2.86 7.46
N ASN A 456 3.21 3.59 7.21
CA ASN A 456 4.35 3.76 8.12
C ASN A 456 4.23 5.03 8.98
N GLY A 457 3.52 6.05 8.49
CA GLY A 457 3.35 7.33 9.18
C GLY A 457 2.48 7.22 10.44
N ASN A 458 2.88 7.93 11.51
CA ASN A 458 2.09 8.03 12.73
C ASN A 458 0.89 8.98 12.55
N ASN A 459 -0.16 8.78 13.33
CA ASN A 459 -1.38 9.62 13.41
C ASN A 459 -2.16 9.76 12.08
N VAL A 460 -1.94 8.86 11.13
CA VAL A 460 -2.66 8.80 9.85
C VAL A 460 -4.12 8.46 10.09
N THR A 461 -5.03 9.21 9.44
CA THR A 461 -6.48 9.01 9.54
C THR A 461 -7.05 8.69 8.16
N ILE A 462 -7.93 7.70 8.04
CA ILE A 462 -8.59 7.38 6.76
C ILE A 462 -10.10 7.27 6.95
N TYR A 463 -10.87 7.92 6.08
CA TYR A 463 -12.31 7.77 5.94
C TYR A 463 -12.60 7.04 4.62
N GLY A 464 -13.30 5.92 4.65
CA GLY A 464 -13.75 5.23 3.44
C GLY A 464 -12.61 4.52 2.71
N LEU A 465 -12.01 3.52 3.37
CA LEU A 465 -10.98 2.67 2.78
C LEU A 465 -11.59 1.40 2.17
N PHE A 466 -11.47 1.26 0.86
CA PHE A 466 -11.89 0.08 0.08
C PHE A 466 -10.60 -0.56 -0.48
N ASN A 467 -10.29 -1.82 -0.17
CA ASN A 467 -8.97 -2.39 -0.46
C ASN A 467 -9.00 -3.90 -0.71
N GLU A 468 -8.73 -4.33 -1.94
CA GLU A 468 -9.26 -5.61 -2.48
C GLU A 468 -8.29 -6.40 -3.37
N HIS A 469 -8.40 -7.72 -3.24
CA HIS A 469 -7.82 -8.82 -4.02
C HIS A 469 -6.28 -8.89 -4.14
N HIS A 470 -5.51 -8.16 -3.35
CA HIS A 470 -4.04 -8.24 -3.31
C HIS A 470 -3.54 -9.63 -2.87
N ASN A 471 -2.35 -10.04 -3.30
CA ASN A 471 -1.81 -11.38 -3.08
C ASN A 471 -1.38 -11.65 -1.62
N GLU A 472 -1.01 -10.63 -0.84
CA GLU A 472 -0.65 -10.75 0.58
C GLU A 472 -1.69 -10.00 1.46
N TYR A 473 -1.25 -9.35 2.55
CA TYR A 473 -2.14 -8.50 3.35
C TYR A 473 -2.67 -7.33 2.50
N GLN A 474 -3.97 -7.05 2.56
CA GLN A 474 -4.56 -5.95 1.77
C GLN A 474 -4.09 -4.60 2.32
N THR A 475 -4.21 -4.43 3.65
CA THR A 475 -3.73 -3.28 4.42
C THR A 475 -2.67 -3.70 5.43
N VAL A 476 -1.51 -3.02 5.44
CA VAL A 476 -0.48 -3.15 6.47
C VAL A 476 -0.30 -1.82 7.19
N TRP A 477 -0.39 -1.83 8.52
CA TRP A 477 -0.33 -0.64 9.36
C TRP A 477 0.78 -0.74 10.41
N ASN A 478 1.85 0.04 10.22
CA ASN A 478 3.06 0.07 11.04
C ASN A 478 3.15 1.34 11.93
N GLY A 479 2.40 2.39 11.62
CA GLY A 479 2.38 3.66 12.37
C GLY A 479 1.45 3.65 13.59
N ASN A 480 1.86 4.32 14.67
CA ASN A 480 1.05 4.51 15.88
C ASN A 480 0.00 5.62 15.71
N GLY A 481 -1.02 5.66 16.57
CA GLY A 481 -2.10 6.64 16.54
C GLY A 481 -3.01 6.55 15.30
N GLY A 482 -2.96 5.44 14.56
CA GLY A 482 -3.72 5.27 13.32
C GLY A 482 -5.23 5.18 13.54
N ARG A 483 -6.02 5.80 12.65
CA ARG A 483 -7.49 5.81 12.76
C ARG A 483 -8.17 5.49 11.43
N VAL A 484 -9.12 4.55 11.39
CA VAL A 484 -9.88 4.21 10.17
C VAL A 484 -11.38 4.19 10.42
N TYR A 485 -12.13 5.00 9.68
CA TYR A 485 -13.59 5.04 9.70
C TYR A 485 -14.12 4.47 8.39
N PHE A 486 -14.87 3.37 8.48
CA PHE A 486 -15.21 2.47 7.37
C PHE A 486 -13.99 1.78 6.75
N TYR A 487 -14.02 0.46 6.79
CA TYR A 487 -13.18 -0.41 5.97
C TYR A 487 -14.07 -1.40 5.21
N GLN A 488 -13.76 -1.62 3.93
CA GLN A 488 -14.31 -2.70 3.12
C GLN A 488 -13.15 -3.38 2.37
N SER A 489 -13.23 -4.70 2.25
CA SER A 489 -12.22 -5.52 1.60
C SER A 489 -12.78 -6.86 1.15
N GLU A 490 -12.34 -7.29 -0.02
CA GLU A 490 -12.52 -8.64 -0.57
C GLU A 490 -11.13 -9.27 -0.68
N ILE A 491 -10.90 -10.44 -0.08
CA ILE A 491 -9.62 -11.16 -0.19
C ILE A 491 -9.53 -11.91 -1.55
N PRO A 492 -8.33 -12.16 -2.12
CA PRO A 492 -8.17 -12.61 -3.51
C PRO A 492 -8.98 -13.85 -3.85
N TYR A 493 -9.78 -13.77 -4.91
CA TYR A 493 -10.57 -14.90 -5.40
C TYR A 493 -9.69 -15.99 -6.04
N ASP A 494 -8.55 -15.59 -6.59
CA ASP A 494 -7.74 -16.35 -7.54
C ASP A 494 -6.48 -16.99 -6.92
N VAL A 495 -6.53 -17.25 -5.60
CA VAL A 495 -5.50 -18.00 -4.89
C VAL A 495 -5.45 -19.45 -5.43
N PRO A 496 -4.32 -19.93 -5.97
CA PRO A 496 -4.29 -21.19 -6.71
C PRO A 496 -4.17 -22.44 -5.81
N ASN A 497 -3.74 -22.30 -4.55
CA ASN A 497 -3.74 -23.35 -3.52
C ASN A 497 -3.24 -22.79 -2.17
N GLN A 498 -3.57 -23.46 -1.06
CA GLN A 498 -3.18 -23.02 0.28
C GLN A 498 -1.66 -22.90 0.45
N ALA A 499 -0.87 -23.87 -0.03
CA ALA A 499 0.58 -23.88 0.19
C ALA A 499 1.31 -22.69 -0.47
N SER A 500 0.73 -22.11 -1.52
CA SER A 500 1.21 -20.86 -2.15
C SER A 500 0.76 -19.59 -1.43
N TRP A 501 -0.16 -19.70 -0.46
CA TRP A 501 -0.81 -18.58 0.22
C TRP A 501 -0.89 -18.85 1.73
N MET A 502 0.25 -18.66 2.39
CA MET A 502 0.42 -18.77 3.83
C MET A 502 1.29 -17.63 4.35
N SER A 503 0.85 -16.98 5.42
CA SER A 503 1.61 -15.96 6.12
C SER A 503 2.56 -16.58 7.16
N LYS A 504 3.29 -15.70 7.88
CA LYS A 504 4.21 -16.07 8.98
C LYS A 504 5.16 -17.21 8.60
N ASN A 505 5.84 -17.07 7.47
CA ASN A 505 6.79 -18.04 6.91
C ASN A 505 6.22 -19.45 6.67
N GLY A 506 4.95 -19.56 6.28
CA GLY A 506 4.31 -20.84 5.98
C GLY A 506 3.69 -21.55 7.20
N THR A 507 3.39 -20.81 8.27
CA THR A 507 2.82 -21.36 9.52
C THR A 507 1.36 -21.02 9.75
N VAL A 508 0.82 -20.00 9.06
CA VAL A 508 -0.58 -19.57 9.20
C VAL A 508 -1.28 -19.53 7.83
N ASN A 509 -2.54 -19.97 7.79
CA ASN A 509 -3.33 -20.05 6.56
C ASN A 509 -3.66 -18.65 6.04
N GLY A 510 -3.30 -18.37 4.78
CA GLY A 510 -3.60 -17.11 4.12
C GLY A 510 -2.94 -15.89 4.74
N PHE A 511 -3.40 -14.71 4.31
CA PHE A 511 -3.00 -13.41 4.81
C PHE A 511 -4.24 -12.64 5.25
N ALA A 512 -4.19 -12.03 6.44
CA ALA A 512 -5.28 -11.20 6.93
C ALA A 512 -5.54 -10.01 5.99
N SER A 513 -6.80 -9.60 5.87
CA SER A 513 -7.14 -8.42 5.09
C SER A 513 -6.52 -7.16 5.70
N TYR A 514 -6.65 -7.02 7.02
CA TYR A 514 -6.14 -5.86 7.77
C TYR A 514 -5.09 -6.31 8.80
N LYS A 515 -3.82 -5.96 8.60
CA LYS A 515 -2.72 -6.25 9.54
C LYS A 515 -2.20 -4.97 10.19
N VAL A 516 -2.43 -4.83 11.50
CA VAL A 516 -1.65 -3.92 12.35
C VAL A 516 -0.40 -4.67 12.82
N ALA A 517 0.77 -4.04 12.66
CA ALA A 517 2.05 -4.64 13.04
C ALA A 517 2.21 -4.75 14.56
N ASP A 518 2.94 -5.78 14.99
CA ASP A 518 2.99 -6.16 16.41
C ASP A 518 3.76 -5.15 17.30
N THR A 519 4.44 -4.20 16.67
CA THR A 519 5.13 -3.05 17.30
C THR A 519 4.23 -1.83 17.52
N VAL A 520 2.99 -1.82 17.02
CA VAL A 520 2.04 -0.71 17.18
C VAL A 520 1.40 -0.76 18.57
N THR A 521 1.49 0.33 19.30
CA THR A 521 0.92 0.49 20.65
C THR A 521 -0.48 1.13 20.64
N THR A 522 -0.81 1.87 19.58
CA THR A 522 -2.06 2.64 19.46
C THR A 522 -2.64 2.60 18.04
N HIS A 523 -3.89 2.16 17.91
CA HIS A 523 -4.65 2.12 16.66
C HIS A 523 -6.16 1.99 16.96
N GLU A 524 -7.04 2.63 16.19
CA GLU A 524 -8.49 2.62 16.45
C GLU A 524 -9.31 2.63 15.15
N ALA A 525 -10.12 1.60 14.90
CA ALA A 525 -10.89 1.49 13.65
C ALA A 525 -12.37 1.14 13.86
N TRP A 526 -13.26 1.66 13.02
CA TRP A 526 -14.73 1.51 13.13
C TRP A 526 -15.38 1.05 11.82
N GLY A 527 -16.23 0.03 11.90
CA GLY A 527 -17.07 -0.44 10.78
C GLY A 527 -16.24 -1.13 9.71
N LEU A 528 -15.79 -2.36 9.97
CA LEU A 528 -14.89 -3.11 9.09
C LEU A 528 -15.61 -4.32 8.47
N GLY A 529 -15.71 -4.36 7.14
CA GLY A 529 -16.17 -5.52 6.37
C GLY A 529 -15.01 -6.23 5.66
N VAL A 530 -14.88 -7.55 5.85
CA VAL A 530 -13.91 -8.39 5.14
C VAL A 530 -14.61 -9.61 4.54
N TYR A 531 -14.60 -9.73 3.22
CA TYR A 531 -15.37 -10.71 2.48
C TYR A 531 -14.46 -11.69 1.72
N SER A 532 -14.99 -12.87 1.40
CA SER A 532 -14.25 -13.94 0.71
C SER A 532 -15.12 -14.69 -0.29
N TYR A 533 -14.65 -14.77 -1.55
CA TYR A 533 -15.28 -15.57 -2.60
C TYR A 533 -14.41 -16.72 -3.14
N PHE A 534 -13.08 -16.74 -2.91
CA PHE A 534 -12.17 -17.87 -3.22
C PHE A 534 -12.63 -18.79 -4.38
N ARG A 535 -12.63 -18.24 -5.59
CA ARG A 535 -13.19 -18.83 -6.82
C ARG A 535 -12.40 -20.04 -7.33
N ASP A 536 -11.07 -20.01 -7.17
CA ASP A 536 -10.19 -20.94 -7.90
C ASP A 536 -9.67 -22.12 -7.06
N ALA A 537 -9.74 -22.04 -5.72
CA ALA A 537 -9.38 -23.16 -4.83
C ALA A 537 -10.03 -23.09 -3.44
N ALA A 538 -10.18 -24.26 -2.81
CA ALA A 538 -10.60 -24.40 -1.40
C ALA A 538 -9.46 -23.99 -0.44
N VAL A 539 -9.29 -22.69 -0.23
CA VAL A 539 -8.26 -22.11 0.65
C VAL A 539 -8.86 -21.39 1.84
N LYS A 540 -8.06 -21.23 2.90
CA LYS A 540 -8.45 -20.61 4.16
C LYS A 540 -7.63 -19.36 4.43
N SER A 541 -8.27 -18.37 5.03
CA SER A 541 -7.60 -17.28 5.74
C SER A 541 -7.85 -17.44 7.23
N GLU A 542 -6.79 -17.55 8.04
CA GLU A 542 -6.93 -17.83 9.47
C GLU A 542 -7.66 -16.70 10.21
N ASN A 543 -7.38 -15.46 9.81
CA ASN A 543 -7.99 -14.27 10.37
C ASN A 543 -8.37 -13.30 9.24
N ALA A 544 -9.49 -12.60 9.37
CA ALA A 544 -9.76 -11.42 8.56
C ALA A 544 -8.90 -10.21 9.00
N ILE A 545 -8.69 -10.05 10.31
CA ILE A 545 -7.93 -8.95 10.92
C ILE A 545 -6.85 -9.53 11.85
N GLU A 546 -5.64 -8.96 11.80
CA GLU A 546 -4.57 -9.24 12.75
C GLU A 546 -4.09 -7.94 13.42
N ALA A 547 -3.90 -7.98 14.74
CA ALA A 547 -3.47 -6.82 15.52
C ALA A 547 -2.75 -7.21 16.83
N PRO A 548 -1.85 -6.38 17.37
CA PRO A 548 -1.27 -6.62 18.69
C PRO A 548 -2.30 -6.49 19.82
N ASN A 549 -2.20 -7.37 20.81
CA ASN A 549 -3.05 -7.40 22.00
C ASN A 549 -2.58 -6.39 23.07
N VAL A 550 -2.72 -5.09 22.77
CA VAL A 550 -2.25 -3.98 23.62
C VAL A 550 -3.35 -2.93 23.84
N GLN A 551 -3.35 -2.28 25.01
CA GLN A 551 -4.47 -1.44 25.48
C GLN A 551 -4.86 -0.26 24.56
N GLY A 552 -3.91 0.26 23.77
CA GLY A 552 -4.18 1.33 22.82
C GLY A 552 -4.72 0.88 21.46
N VAL A 553 -4.83 -0.43 21.20
CA VAL A 553 -5.26 -0.99 19.91
C VAL A 553 -6.67 -1.57 20.01
N LYS A 554 -7.60 -1.02 19.23
CA LYS A 554 -9.02 -1.37 19.26
C LYS A 554 -9.65 -1.43 17.87
N PHE A 555 -10.70 -2.24 17.75
CA PHE A 555 -11.55 -2.33 16.58
C PHE A 555 -13.02 -2.39 17.01
N HIS A 556 -13.85 -1.65 16.30
CA HIS A 556 -15.28 -1.50 16.56
C HIS A 556 -16.08 -1.97 15.34
N ASN A 557 -17.10 -2.78 15.56
CA ASN A 557 -18.07 -3.23 14.54
C ASN A 557 -17.41 -3.89 13.32
N MET A 558 -16.84 -5.08 13.53
CA MET A 558 -16.24 -5.93 12.50
C MET A 558 -17.25 -6.97 12.00
N THR A 559 -17.30 -7.20 10.68
CA THR A 559 -18.07 -8.27 10.04
C THR A 559 -17.22 -9.03 9.02
N THR A 560 -17.26 -10.36 9.05
CA THR A 560 -16.68 -11.23 8.02
C THR A 560 -17.79 -11.96 7.27
N ILE A 561 -17.58 -12.19 5.96
CA ILE A 561 -18.60 -12.79 5.08
C ILE A 561 -17.97 -13.77 4.08
N TRP A 562 -18.63 -14.89 3.85
CA TRP A 562 -18.31 -15.85 2.79
C TRP A 562 -19.38 -15.79 1.69
N LEU A 563 -18.97 -15.47 0.47
CA LEU A 563 -19.83 -15.05 -0.63
C LEU A 563 -20.13 -16.17 -1.65
N ASN A 564 -20.44 -17.38 -1.19
CA ASN A 564 -20.65 -18.56 -2.05
C ASN A 564 -19.41 -19.02 -2.83
N GLY A 565 -18.25 -19.05 -2.19
CA GLY A 565 -16.98 -19.46 -2.79
C GLY A 565 -16.78 -20.96 -3.00
N THR A 566 -15.56 -21.38 -3.35
CA THR A 566 -15.22 -22.82 -3.48
C THR A 566 -15.52 -23.57 -2.19
N ALA A 567 -16.27 -24.68 -2.26
CA ALA A 567 -16.62 -25.48 -1.09
C ALA A 567 -15.37 -25.95 -0.32
N GLY A 568 -15.34 -25.66 0.99
CA GLY A 568 -14.19 -25.93 1.85
C GLY A 568 -13.20 -24.77 1.99
N SER A 569 -13.39 -23.67 1.26
CA SER A 569 -12.78 -22.38 1.59
C SER A 569 -13.47 -21.73 2.78
N GLU A 570 -12.73 -20.96 3.60
CA GLU A 570 -13.29 -20.25 4.75
C GLU A 570 -12.41 -19.08 5.22
N ILE A 571 -12.99 -18.14 5.97
CA ILE A 571 -12.24 -17.32 6.93
C ILE A 571 -12.45 -17.98 8.30
N THR A 572 -11.39 -18.39 9.01
CA THR A 572 -11.54 -19.10 10.29
C THR A 572 -12.00 -18.17 11.41
N HIS A 573 -11.45 -16.96 11.49
CA HIS A 573 -11.74 -16.01 12.59
C HIS A 573 -11.86 -14.56 12.11
N VAL A 574 -12.57 -13.74 12.88
CA VAL A 574 -12.76 -12.30 12.61
C VAL A 574 -11.49 -11.52 12.95
N ILE A 575 -10.94 -11.70 14.16
CA ILE A 575 -9.72 -11.03 14.61
C ILE A 575 -8.95 -11.88 15.61
N ASN A 576 -7.65 -12.13 15.38
CA ASN A 576 -6.74 -12.78 16.34
C ASN A 576 -7.30 -14.07 17.02
N GLY A 577 -7.92 -14.99 16.27
CA GLY A 577 -8.54 -16.21 16.83
C GLY A 577 -9.93 -16.02 17.45
N LEU A 578 -10.48 -14.81 17.42
CA LEU A 578 -11.79 -14.47 17.96
C LEU A 578 -12.86 -14.37 16.87
N GLY A 579 -14.09 -14.73 17.23
CA GLY A 579 -15.23 -14.82 16.31
C GLY A 579 -15.28 -16.18 15.61
N GLY A 580 -16.47 -16.56 15.13
CA GLY A 580 -16.64 -17.79 14.38
C GLY A 580 -16.12 -17.69 12.94
N ARG A 581 -16.08 -18.85 12.28
CA ARG A 581 -15.72 -18.97 10.86
C ARG A 581 -16.89 -18.71 9.92
N VAL A 582 -16.59 -18.28 8.70
CA VAL A 582 -17.55 -18.17 7.58
C VAL A 582 -17.13 -19.04 6.41
N TYR A 583 -18.05 -19.89 5.92
CA TYR A 583 -17.76 -21.02 5.03
C TYR A 583 -18.97 -21.60 4.24
N ALA A 584 -20.20 -21.12 4.46
CA ALA A 584 -21.40 -21.62 3.78
C ALA A 584 -22.56 -20.60 3.81
N ASN A 585 -23.43 -20.57 2.79
CA ASN A 585 -24.57 -19.63 2.76
C ASN A 585 -25.70 -19.97 3.76
N SER A 586 -25.64 -21.14 4.40
CA SER A 586 -26.67 -21.63 5.32
C SER A 586 -26.06 -22.54 6.40
N PRO A 587 -26.45 -22.38 7.68
CA PRO A 587 -27.32 -21.32 8.22
C PRO A 587 -26.65 -19.93 8.13
N ALA A 588 -27.37 -18.86 8.45
CA ALA A 588 -26.91 -17.48 8.18
C ALA A 588 -25.60 -17.12 8.92
N GLU A 589 -25.41 -17.68 10.11
CA GLU A 589 -24.20 -17.57 10.92
C GLU A 589 -22.99 -18.32 10.33
N ALA A 590 -23.18 -19.23 9.38
CA ALA A 590 -22.09 -19.82 8.59
C ALA A 590 -21.70 -18.94 7.39
N MET A 591 -22.54 -17.99 7.01
CA MET A 591 -22.28 -17.03 5.92
C MET A 591 -21.63 -15.76 6.45
N ARG A 592 -22.07 -15.28 7.61
CA ARG A 592 -21.64 -14.01 8.22
C ARG A 592 -21.36 -14.15 9.71
N GLN A 593 -20.24 -13.59 10.15
CA GLN A 593 -19.83 -13.49 11.56
C GLN A 593 -19.52 -12.04 11.91
N THR A 594 -19.71 -11.66 13.18
CA THR A 594 -19.57 -10.27 13.64
C THR A 594 -18.96 -10.16 15.02
N ILE A 595 -18.13 -9.15 15.26
CA ILE A 595 -17.66 -8.74 16.59
C ILE A 595 -17.89 -7.25 16.75
N ASN A 596 -18.60 -6.86 17.82
CA ASN A 596 -18.83 -5.46 18.16
C ASN A 596 -17.56 -4.75 18.63
N GLU A 597 -16.80 -5.37 19.52
CA GLU A 597 -15.67 -4.74 20.20
C GLU A 597 -14.48 -5.70 20.28
N TYR A 598 -13.32 -5.25 19.82
CA TYR A 598 -12.02 -5.74 20.25
C TYR A 598 -11.27 -4.58 20.89
N ALA A 599 -10.80 -4.79 22.11
CA ALA A 599 -9.78 -3.95 22.71
C ALA A 599 -8.65 -4.87 23.18
N GLY A 600 -7.42 -4.61 22.73
CA GLY A 600 -6.26 -5.29 23.28
C GLY A 600 -6.20 -5.05 24.78
N THR A 601 -5.78 -6.05 25.56
CA THR A 601 -5.80 -5.96 27.03
C THR A 601 -4.42 -5.71 27.63
N GLY A 602 -3.34 -5.88 26.86
CA GLY A 602 -1.96 -5.87 27.36
C GLY A 602 -1.59 -7.13 28.16
N ASN A 603 -2.58 -7.82 28.74
CA ASN A 603 -2.46 -9.22 29.13
C ASN A 603 -2.49 -10.10 27.87
N PRO A 604 -2.04 -11.36 27.95
CA PRO A 604 -2.27 -12.34 26.91
C PRO A 604 -3.76 -12.63 26.62
N PRO A 605 -4.07 -13.40 25.55
CA PRO A 605 -5.44 -13.83 25.25
C PRO A 605 -6.07 -14.54 26.47
N ALA A 606 -7.08 -13.90 27.07
CA ALA A 606 -7.65 -14.36 28.34
C ALA A 606 -8.45 -15.66 28.16
N GLY A 607 -7.84 -16.78 28.55
CA GLY A 607 -8.43 -18.12 28.44
C GLY A 607 -7.58 -19.13 27.68
N ASP A 608 -6.48 -18.69 27.05
CA ASP A 608 -5.57 -19.62 26.37
C ASP A 608 -4.66 -20.35 27.39
N THR A 609 -4.83 -21.67 27.46
CA THR A 609 -4.20 -22.55 28.46
C THR A 609 -3.54 -23.79 27.85
N GLN A 610 -3.50 -23.87 26.53
CA GLN A 610 -2.84 -24.96 25.82
C GLN A 610 -1.39 -24.54 25.53
N ALA A 611 -0.45 -25.47 25.71
CA ALA A 611 0.95 -25.20 25.44
C ALA A 611 1.32 -25.56 23.99
N PRO A 612 2.24 -24.82 23.35
CA PRO A 612 2.80 -25.18 22.07
C PRO A 612 3.35 -26.60 22.01
N SER A 613 3.28 -27.21 20.82
CA SER A 613 3.92 -28.49 20.55
C SER A 613 5.44 -28.42 20.75
N VAL A 614 6.07 -29.54 21.08
CA VAL A 614 7.50 -29.59 21.45
C VAL A 614 8.39 -29.30 20.23
N PRO A 615 9.37 -28.37 20.31
CA PRO A 615 10.33 -28.14 19.23
C PRO A 615 11.07 -29.43 18.85
N ALA A 616 10.88 -29.87 17.60
CA ALA A 616 11.46 -31.12 17.12
C ALA A 616 12.82 -30.90 16.44
N ASN A 617 13.62 -31.95 16.31
CA ASN A 617 14.88 -31.97 15.55
C ASN A 617 15.88 -30.88 15.97
N LEU A 618 16.07 -30.61 17.27
CA LEU A 618 17.11 -29.70 17.73
C LEU A 618 18.49 -30.25 17.36
N ALA A 619 19.23 -29.49 16.57
CA ALA A 619 20.55 -29.84 16.05
C ALA A 619 21.53 -28.65 16.14
N VAL A 620 22.82 -28.95 15.97
CA VAL A 620 23.87 -27.94 15.79
C VAL A 620 24.05 -27.68 14.30
N ALA A 621 23.74 -26.47 13.87
CA ALA A 621 23.94 -26.02 12.49
C ALA A 621 25.41 -25.65 12.20
N SER A 622 26.11 -25.07 13.20
CA SER A 622 27.56 -24.83 13.12
C SER A 622 28.19 -24.68 14.51
N SER A 623 29.50 -24.89 14.60
CA SER A 623 30.28 -24.59 15.81
C SER A 623 31.65 -24.01 15.46
N THR A 624 32.10 -23.07 16.27
CA THR A 624 33.45 -22.49 16.27
C THR A 624 34.03 -22.61 17.69
N SER A 625 35.28 -22.21 17.87
CA SER A 625 35.92 -22.24 19.20
C SER A 625 35.27 -21.31 20.24
N THR A 626 34.39 -20.37 19.83
CA THR A 626 33.75 -19.40 20.72
C THR A 626 32.24 -19.22 20.49
N GLN A 627 31.64 -19.96 19.56
CA GLN A 627 30.21 -19.86 19.21
C GLN A 627 29.62 -21.21 18.79
N ILE A 628 28.32 -21.42 19.06
CA ILE A 628 27.54 -22.56 18.58
C ILE A 628 26.21 -22.04 18.03
N THR A 629 25.89 -22.38 16.79
CA THR A 629 24.57 -22.10 16.20
C THR A 629 23.72 -23.35 16.21
N LEU A 630 22.53 -23.22 16.79
CA LEU A 630 21.49 -24.25 16.89
C LEU A 630 20.40 -24.00 15.86
N SER A 631 19.73 -25.06 15.42
CA SER A 631 18.48 -24.98 14.63
C SER A 631 17.52 -26.11 15.00
N TRP A 632 16.22 -25.90 14.77
CA TRP A 632 15.16 -26.86 15.06
C TRP A 632 14.00 -26.75 14.06
N THR A 633 13.03 -27.66 14.15
CA THR A 633 11.74 -27.60 13.45
C THR A 633 10.75 -26.77 14.26
N ALA A 634 9.93 -25.96 13.59
CA ALA A 634 8.96 -25.09 14.23
C ALA A 634 7.91 -25.87 15.04
N SER A 635 7.52 -25.28 16.17
CA SER A 635 6.36 -25.68 16.96
C SER A 635 5.08 -25.09 16.37
N THR A 636 3.96 -25.70 16.74
CA THR A 636 2.59 -25.32 16.40
C THR A 636 1.77 -25.11 17.67
N ASP A 637 0.72 -24.30 17.57
CA ASP A 637 -0.09 -23.86 18.70
C ASP A 637 -1.50 -23.45 18.21
N ASN A 638 -2.48 -23.36 19.12
CA ASN A 638 -3.86 -22.99 18.81
C ASN A 638 -4.11 -21.48 18.66
N VAL A 639 -3.24 -20.62 19.21
CA VAL A 639 -3.27 -19.16 18.98
C VAL A 639 -1.98 -18.69 18.30
N GLY A 640 -0.83 -19.19 18.71
CA GLY A 640 0.44 -18.98 18.01
C GLY A 640 1.68 -18.96 18.90
N VAL A 641 2.74 -19.61 18.43
CA VAL A 641 4.07 -19.59 19.05
C VAL A 641 4.71 -18.20 18.86
N THR A 642 5.12 -17.55 19.94
CA THR A 642 5.76 -16.22 19.92
C THR A 642 7.28 -16.28 20.06
N ALA A 643 7.80 -17.29 20.78
CA ALA A 643 9.22 -17.39 21.09
C ALA A 643 9.65 -18.84 21.35
N TYR A 644 10.97 -19.06 21.23
CA TYR A 644 11.66 -20.27 21.62
C TYR A 644 12.72 -19.94 22.68
N ASP A 645 12.58 -20.47 23.88
CA ASP A 645 13.53 -20.32 24.98
C ASP A 645 14.65 -21.36 24.88
N VAL A 646 15.91 -20.91 24.89
CA VAL A 646 17.10 -21.73 24.65
C VAL A 646 17.86 -21.92 25.96
N TYR A 647 18.01 -23.18 26.38
CA TYR A 647 18.63 -23.56 27.65
C TYR A 647 19.99 -24.22 27.40
N ARG A 648 21.04 -23.77 28.10
CA ARG A 648 22.37 -24.36 28.13
C ARG A 648 22.64 -24.96 29.50
N PHE A 649 22.92 -26.26 29.57
CA PHE A 649 22.96 -27.04 30.81
C PHE A 649 21.69 -26.89 31.69
N GLY A 650 20.53 -26.65 31.07
CA GLY A 650 19.26 -26.39 31.76
C GLY A 650 19.07 -24.96 32.27
N VAL A 651 20.06 -24.07 32.10
CA VAL A 651 19.94 -22.63 32.41
C VAL A 651 19.53 -21.87 31.15
N LEU A 652 18.50 -21.02 31.24
CA LEU A 652 18.07 -20.16 30.14
C LEU A 652 19.18 -19.17 29.77
N ILE A 653 19.63 -19.17 28.52
CA ILE A 653 20.67 -18.25 28.01
C ILE A 653 20.12 -17.17 27.07
N GLY A 654 18.91 -17.34 26.56
CA GLY A 654 18.23 -16.39 25.69
C GLY A 654 17.01 -17.00 25.01
N SER A 655 16.33 -16.21 24.19
CA SER A 655 15.16 -16.64 23.41
C SER A 655 15.29 -16.20 21.95
N SER A 656 14.62 -16.90 21.04
CA SER A 656 14.56 -16.55 19.60
C SER A 656 13.11 -16.51 19.11
N ALA A 657 12.79 -15.54 18.25
CA ALA A 657 11.52 -15.51 17.50
C ALA A 657 11.56 -16.38 16.22
N THR A 658 12.67 -17.08 15.97
CA THR A 658 12.89 -17.95 14.81
C THR A 658 13.40 -19.32 15.24
N THR A 659 13.43 -20.30 14.35
CA THR A 659 13.88 -21.67 14.66
C THR A 659 15.40 -21.86 14.64
N SER A 660 16.13 -20.82 15.06
CA SER A 660 17.59 -20.74 15.10
C SER A 660 18.06 -19.84 16.24
N TYR A 661 19.25 -20.14 16.80
CA TYR A 661 19.90 -19.32 17.83
C TYR A 661 21.41 -19.54 17.82
N THR A 662 22.19 -18.45 17.89
CA THR A 662 23.65 -18.50 18.02
C THR A 662 24.06 -18.12 19.44
N ASP A 663 24.55 -19.12 20.18
CA ASP A 663 25.22 -18.93 21.45
C ASP A 663 26.68 -18.49 21.22
N SER A 664 27.21 -17.60 22.05
CA SER A 664 28.50 -16.94 21.81
C SER A 664 29.24 -16.56 23.09
N GLY A 665 30.54 -16.23 22.96
CA GLY A 665 31.42 -15.98 24.10
C GLY A 665 31.88 -17.27 24.80
N LEU A 666 31.81 -18.41 24.09
CA LEU A 666 32.13 -19.72 24.63
C LEU A 666 33.63 -19.91 24.82
N ALA A 667 34.01 -20.70 25.82
CA ALA A 667 35.34 -21.28 25.91
C ALA A 667 35.52 -22.37 24.84
N ALA A 668 36.74 -22.46 24.30
CA ALA A 668 37.16 -23.47 23.32
C ALA A 668 37.38 -24.86 23.97
N SER A 669 37.40 -25.92 23.16
CA SER A 669 37.57 -27.31 23.61
C SER A 669 36.62 -27.74 24.74
N THR A 670 35.46 -27.08 24.88
CA THR A 670 34.57 -27.20 26.02
C THR A 670 33.25 -27.84 25.58
N PRO A 671 32.76 -28.91 26.25
CA PRO A 671 31.46 -29.50 25.96
C PRO A 671 30.33 -28.58 26.43
N TYR A 672 29.30 -28.43 25.62
CA TYR A 672 28.05 -27.75 25.93
C TYR A 672 26.85 -28.66 25.59
N SER A 673 25.74 -28.46 26.29
CA SER A 673 24.51 -29.24 26.14
C SER A 673 23.31 -28.31 26.10
N TYR A 674 22.44 -28.47 25.11
CA TYR A 674 21.33 -27.55 24.84
C TYR A 674 19.97 -28.26 24.72
N THR A 675 18.91 -27.57 25.15
CA THR A 675 17.51 -27.88 24.87
C THR A 675 16.73 -26.59 24.56
N VAL A 676 15.60 -26.71 23.87
CA VAL A 676 14.72 -25.59 23.50
C VAL A 676 13.29 -25.87 23.94
N ARG A 677 12.54 -24.83 24.33
CA ARG A 677 11.08 -24.87 24.54
C ARG A 677 10.41 -23.80 23.69
N ALA A 678 9.24 -24.08 23.15
CA ALA A 678 8.38 -23.05 22.56
C ALA A 678 7.52 -22.38 23.66
N ARG A 679 7.16 -21.12 23.44
CA ARG A 679 6.15 -20.38 24.19
C ARG A 679 5.19 -19.65 23.25
N ASP A 680 3.93 -19.61 23.66
CA ASP A 680 2.84 -18.88 23.01
C ASP A 680 2.79 -17.40 23.47
N ALA A 681 1.66 -16.73 23.28
CA ALA A 681 1.40 -15.41 23.85
C ALA A 681 0.99 -15.45 25.34
N ALA A 682 0.33 -16.53 25.79
CA ALA A 682 -0.15 -16.71 27.17
C ALA A 682 0.95 -17.00 28.21
N GLY A 683 2.14 -17.37 27.75
CA GLY A 683 3.23 -17.86 28.59
C GLY A 683 3.17 -19.36 28.85
N ASN A 684 2.25 -20.10 28.20
CA ASN A 684 2.28 -21.56 28.23
C ASN A 684 3.54 -22.02 27.49
N ALA A 685 4.29 -22.92 28.12
CA ALA A 685 5.57 -23.39 27.61
C ALA A 685 5.50 -24.88 27.25
N SER A 686 6.02 -25.24 26.09
CA SER A 686 6.16 -26.64 25.69
C SER A 686 7.04 -27.41 26.67
N ALA A 687 6.94 -28.75 26.64
CA ALA A 687 8.04 -29.57 27.14
C ALA A 687 9.33 -29.30 26.34
N ALA A 688 10.48 -29.67 26.91
CA ALA A 688 11.77 -29.47 26.23
C ALA A 688 11.92 -30.38 25.01
N SER A 689 12.62 -29.86 24.00
CA SER A 689 13.10 -30.60 22.83
C SER A 689 13.99 -31.80 23.21
N ASN A 690 14.40 -32.58 22.21
CA ASN A 690 15.59 -33.43 22.38
C ASN A 690 16.79 -32.58 22.84
N THR A 691 17.67 -33.17 23.65
CA THR A 691 18.95 -32.57 24.00
C THR A 691 19.93 -32.71 22.83
N VAL A 692 20.75 -31.69 22.57
CA VAL A 692 21.92 -31.79 21.71
C VAL A 692 23.18 -31.40 22.48
N SER A 693 24.26 -32.19 22.33
CA SER A 693 25.54 -31.96 22.99
C SER A 693 26.66 -31.84 21.97
N VAL A 694 27.56 -30.88 22.19
CA VAL A 694 28.63 -30.51 21.26
C VAL A 694 29.82 -29.91 22.02
N THR A 695 31.03 -30.27 21.62
CA THR A 695 32.25 -29.64 22.14
C THR A 695 32.71 -28.56 21.15
N THR A 696 32.95 -27.34 21.64
CA THR A 696 33.55 -26.29 20.81
C THR A 696 34.91 -26.74 20.29
N PRO A 697 35.24 -26.53 18.99
CA PRO A 697 36.58 -26.75 18.49
C PRO A 697 37.69 -26.04 19.30
N PRO A 698 38.95 -26.50 19.23
CA PRO A 698 40.08 -25.80 19.84
C PRO A 698 40.24 -24.36 19.33
N GLY A 699 40.75 -23.48 20.20
CA GLY A 699 40.94 -22.06 19.90
C GLY A 699 41.96 -21.84 18.79
N GLY A 700 41.48 -21.63 17.56
CA GLY A 700 42.32 -21.18 16.45
C GLY A 700 42.81 -19.74 16.69
N SER A 701 44.13 -19.54 16.73
CA SER A 701 44.69 -18.19 16.73
C SER A 701 44.32 -17.47 15.42
N THR A 702 44.13 -16.16 15.49
CA THR A 702 44.21 -15.30 14.30
C THR A 702 45.67 -15.16 13.89
N GLY A 703 46.28 -16.27 13.47
CA GLY A 703 47.69 -16.34 13.09
C GLY A 703 48.07 -15.31 12.05
N THR A 704 49.29 -14.81 12.14
CA THR A 704 49.92 -13.86 11.22
C THR A 704 50.34 -14.57 9.94
N ALA A 705 50.21 -13.93 8.78
CA ALA A 705 50.66 -14.50 7.52
C ALA A 705 52.18 -14.68 7.53
N LEU A 706 52.64 -15.89 7.19
CA LEU A 706 54.06 -16.18 7.09
C LEU A 706 54.65 -15.52 5.83
N PRO A 707 55.85 -14.90 5.92
CA PRO A 707 56.49 -14.29 4.76
C PRO A 707 56.88 -15.38 3.74
N ARG A 708 56.35 -15.24 2.52
CA ARG A 708 56.52 -16.21 1.42
C ARG A 708 57.77 -15.96 0.57
N THR A 709 58.60 -14.99 0.95
CA THR A 709 59.82 -14.61 0.23
C THR A 709 60.75 -15.81 0.06
N GLY A 710 61.08 -16.16 -1.19
CA GLY A 710 61.92 -17.29 -1.53
C GLY A 710 61.24 -18.67 -1.50
N TRP A 711 59.92 -18.74 -1.25
CA TRP A 711 59.18 -20.00 -1.37
C TRP A 711 59.04 -20.38 -2.85
N THR A 712 58.86 -21.68 -3.11
CA THR A 712 58.60 -22.20 -4.45
C THR A 712 57.36 -23.08 -4.45
N ALA A 713 56.76 -23.27 -5.62
CA ALA A 713 55.60 -24.14 -5.77
C ALA A 713 55.60 -24.86 -7.12
N SER A 714 54.96 -26.02 -7.16
CA SER A 714 54.81 -26.88 -8.33
C SER A 714 53.41 -27.50 -8.35
N SER A 715 52.92 -27.87 -9.53
CA SER A 715 51.58 -28.44 -9.70
C SER A 715 51.59 -29.64 -10.63
N SER A 716 50.57 -30.50 -10.48
CA SER A 716 50.25 -31.57 -11.41
C SER A 716 48.75 -31.53 -11.72
N PRO A 717 48.34 -31.27 -12.97
CA PRO A 717 49.17 -30.88 -14.11
C PRO A 717 49.77 -29.47 -13.96
N SER A 718 50.75 -29.15 -14.83
CA SER A 718 51.27 -27.80 -15.04
C SER A 718 50.60 -27.13 -16.25
N SER A 719 50.53 -25.81 -16.26
CA SER A 719 50.02 -25.00 -17.38
C SER A 719 50.97 -23.82 -17.69
N SER A 720 50.58 -22.96 -18.63
CA SER A 720 51.28 -21.71 -18.94
C SER A 720 51.14 -20.62 -17.88
N GLU A 721 50.21 -20.76 -16.92
CA GLU A 721 50.10 -19.93 -15.73
C GLU A 721 50.87 -20.63 -14.58
N PRO A 722 52.11 -20.20 -14.25
CA PRO A 722 53.02 -21.00 -13.43
C PRO A 722 52.63 -21.00 -11.95
N ALA A 723 52.94 -22.10 -11.26
CA ALA A 723 52.65 -22.25 -9.83
C ALA A 723 53.38 -21.24 -8.92
N SER A 724 54.35 -20.46 -9.42
CA SER A 724 54.92 -19.33 -8.67
C SER A 724 53.94 -18.17 -8.47
N ALA A 725 52.92 -18.04 -9.33
CA ALA A 725 51.99 -16.91 -9.32
C ALA A 725 51.08 -16.84 -8.07
N LEU A 726 50.87 -17.96 -7.37
CA LEU A 726 50.12 -18.01 -6.11
C LEU A 726 50.92 -17.55 -4.87
N LEU A 727 52.16 -17.11 -5.05
CA LEU A 727 53.08 -16.68 -3.98
C LEU A 727 53.52 -15.21 -4.10
N ASP A 728 53.17 -14.51 -5.18
CA ASP A 728 53.77 -13.21 -5.53
C ASP A 728 53.14 -12.00 -4.82
N GLY A 729 51.90 -12.10 -4.33
CA GLY A 729 51.20 -11.02 -3.63
C GLY A 729 50.37 -10.11 -4.54
N ASN A 730 50.16 -10.49 -5.81
CA ASN A 730 49.43 -9.74 -6.80
C ASN A 730 48.14 -10.46 -7.23
N MET A 731 46.99 -9.97 -6.76
CA MET A 731 45.65 -10.44 -7.19
C MET A 731 45.33 -10.21 -8.68
N SER A 732 46.26 -9.69 -9.48
CA SER A 732 46.18 -9.70 -10.96
C SER A 732 46.80 -10.98 -11.56
N SER A 733 47.81 -11.56 -10.90
CA SER A 733 48.43 -12.84 -11.21
C SER A 733 47.49 -14.01 -10.93
N ARG A 734 47.79 -15.20 -11.48
CA ARG A 734 47.07 -16.44 -11.23
C ARG A 734 47.92 -17.66 -11.62
N TRP A 735 47.73 -18.77 -10.90
CA TRP A 735 48.08 -20.13 -11.31
C TRP A 735 46.82 -20.92 -11.65
N THR A 736 46.86 -21.79 -12.65
CA THR A 736 45.79 -22.76 -12.92
C THR A 736 46.32 -24.12 -13.40
N THR A 737 45.51 -25.17 -13.22
CA THR A 737 45.71 -26.47 -13.87
C THR A 737 45.63 -26.40 -15.40
N GLY A 738 44.98 -25.38 -15.98
CA GLY A 738 44.78 -25.23 -17.43
C GLY A 738 43.85 -26.28 -18.06
N VAL A 739 43.23 -27.12 -17.23
CA VAL A 739 42.31 -28.20 -17.59
C VAL A 739 41.20 -28.30 -16.53
N PRO A 740 40.01 -28.84 -16.89
CA PRO A 740 38.89 -29.02 -15.95
C PRO A 740 39.27 -29.77 -14.67
N MET A 741 38.56 -29.48 -13.58
CA MET A 741 38.77 -30.08 -12.27
C MET A 741 38.57 -31.60 -12.29
N ALA A 742 39.58 -32.33 -11.81
CA ALA A 742 39.55 -33.78 -11.63
C ALA A 742 40.29 -34.19 -10.34
N ASN A 743 39.71 -35.15 -9.63
CA ASN A 743 40.28 -35.74 -8.41
C ASN A 743 41.73 -36.23 -8.64
N GLY A 744 42.65 -35.85 -7.76
CA GLY A 744 44.07 -36.17 -7.82
C GLY A 744 44.95 -35.06 -8.40
N GLN A 745 44.36 -34.00 -8.99
CA GLN A 745 45.09 -32.77 -9.30
C GLN A 745 45.69 -32.20 -8.01
N SER A 746 46.93 -31.71 -8.06
CA SER A 746 47.64 -31.28 -6.86
C SER A 746 48.53 -30.06 -7.04
N LEU A 747 48.68 -29.32 -5.95
CA LEU A 747 49.58 -28.20 -5.76
C LEU A 747 50.51 -28.52 -4.59
N THR A 748 51.81 -28.31 -4.74
CA THR A 748 52.83 -28.48 -3.68
C THR A 748 53.60 -27.17 -3.50
N VAL A 749 53.74 -26.70 -2.26
CA VAL A 749 54.48 -25.51 -1.87
C VAL A 749 55.66 -25.92 -0.98
N ASP A 750 56.84 -25.36 -1.24
CA ASP A 750 58.06 -25.52 -0.44
C ASP A 750 58.44 -24.18 0.20
N MET A 751 58.35 -24.11 1.54
CA MET A 751 58.67 -22.93 2.34
C MET A 751 60.18 -22.77 2.61
N GLN A 752 61.02 -23.56 1.93
CA GLN A 752 62.48 -23.68 2.02
C GLN A 752 63.06 -24.06 3.39
N SER A 753 62.24 -24.03 4.44
CA SER A 753 62.59 -24.31 5.83
C SER A 753 61.32 -24.74 6.57
N ALA A 754 61.46 -25.53 7.63
CA ALA A 754 60.31 -25.92 8.44
C ALA A 754 59.70 -24.67 9.13
N LYS A 755 58.39 -24.46 8.93
CA LYS A 755 57.59 -23.43 9.61
C LYS A 755 56.56 -24.11 10.50
N THR A 756 56.15 -23.44 11.57
CA THR A 756 54.99 -23.85 12.37
C THR A 756 53.77 -23.06 11.88
N PHE A 757 52.69 -23.77 11.55
CA PHE A 757 51.46 -23.18 11.01
C PHE A 757 50.22 -23.99 11.36
N ASN A 758 49.07 -23.31 11.44
CA ASN A 758 47.77 -23.89 11.82
C ASN A 758 46.63 -23.60 10.82
N LYS A 759 46.89 -22.75 9.83
CA LYS A 759 45.89 -22.25 8.88
C LYS A 759 46.52 -22.03 7.51
N ILE A 760 45.79 -22.40 6.47
CA ILE A 760 46.05 -21.96 5.09
C ILE A 760 44.80 -21.27 4.51
N VAL A 761 45.01 -20.37 3.57
CA VAL A 761 43.95 -19.74 2.77
C VAL A 761 44.31 -19.88 1.30
N MET A 762 43.38 -20.43 0.53
CA MET A 762 43.45 -20.56 -0.93
C MET A 762 42.44 -19.58 -1.53
N ASP A 763 42.91 -18.59 -2.29
CA ASP A 763 42.08 -17.52 -2.84
C ASP A 763 42.07 -17.58 -4.38
N SER A 764 40.88 -17.71 -4.98
CA SER A 764 40.62 -17.65 -6.42
C SER A 764 39.71 -16.47 -6.81
N THR A 765 39.65 -15.41 -6.00
CA THR A 765 38.83 -14.21 -6.26
C THR A 765 39.22 -13.57 -7.59
N GLY A 766 38.23 -13.17 -8.40
CA GLY A 766 38.46 -12.83 -9.81
C GLY A 766 38.68 -14.05 -10.72
N SER A 767 38.31 -15.24 -10.23
CA SER A 767 38.14 -16.52 -10.93
C SER A 767 37.13 -17.35 -10.11
N ASN A 768 35.95 -16.75 -9.86
CA ASN A 768 35.07 -17.11 -8.75
C ASN A 768 34.45 -18.52 -8.82
N SER A 769 34.53 -19.19 -9.96
CA SER A 769 34.09 -20.58 -10.17
C SER A 769 35.22 -21.60 -10.05
N ASP A 770 36.48 -21.18 -9.95
CA ASP A 770 37.64 -22.07 -10.14
C ASP A 770 38.24 -22.62 -8.84
N TYR A 771 37.56 -22.43 -7.71
CA TYR A 771 37.97 -22.95 -6.39
C TYR A 771 37.82 -24.48 -6.28
N ALA A 772 38.67 -25.13 -5.47
CA ALA A 772 38.64 -26.57 -5.25
C ALA A 772 37.27 -27.04 -4.67
N ARG A 773 36.51 -27.85 -5.42
CA ARG A 773 35.22 -28.40 -4.96
C ARG A 773 35.37 -29.33 -3.75
N GLY A 774 36.43 -30.14 -3.75
CA GLY A 774 36.89 -30.94 -2.61
C GLY A 774 38.40 -30.82 -2.48
N TYR A 775 38.94 -30.92 -1.27
CA TYR A 775 40.37 -30.86 -1.01
C TYR A 775 40.83 -31.79 0.12
N GLN A 776 42.10 -32.18 0.05
CA GLN A 776 42.89 -32.79 1.13
C GLN A 776 44.20 -32.03 1.27
N VAL A 777 44.62 -31.74 2.51
CA VAL A 777 45.90 -31.07 2.82
C VAL A 777 46.86 -32.06 3.45
N PHE A 778 48.07 -32.16 2.93
CA PHE A 778 49.17 -32.98 3.44
C PHE A 778 50.38 -32.08 3.75
N VAL A 779 51.28 -32.52 4.62
CA VAL A 779 52.50 -31.79 4.95
C VAL A 779 53.70 -32.74 5.05
N SER A 780 54.90 -32.21 4.81
CA SER A 780 56.13 -33.00 4.81
C SER A 780 57.35 -32.16 5.25
N ASN A 781 58.41 -32.83 5.72
CA ASN A 781 59.71 -32.20 6.00
C ASN A 781 60.76 -32.45 4.90
N ASP A 782 60.56 -33.48 4.07
CA ASP A 782 61.50 -33.93 3.03
C ASP A 782 60.94 -33.86 1.59
N GLY A 783 59.63 -33.60 1.44
CA GLY A 783 58.94 -33.52 0.17
C GLY A 783 58.54 -34.88 -0.43
N THR A 784 58.92 -35.99 0.21
CA THR A 784 58.69 -37.37 -0.27
C THR A 784 57.77 -38.16 0.67
N ASN A 785 57.89 -37.98 1.98
CA ASN A 785 57.06 -38.61 3.00
C ASN A 785 55.96 -37.65 3.46
N TRP A 786 54.69 -37.99 3.17
CA TRP A 786 53.55 -37.08 3.32
C TRP A 786 52.52 -37.46 4.39
N GLY A 787 52.60 -38.69 4.93
CA GLY A 787 51.68 -39.20 5.94
C GLY A 787 50.21 -39.22 5.48
N SER A 788 49.30 -39.10 6.44
CA SER A 788 47.86 -38.91 6.19
C SER A 788 47.51 -37.44 6.02
N ALA A 789 46.36 -37.17 5.40
CA ALA A 789 45.84 -35.81 5.27
C ALA A 789 45.60 -35.18 6.66
N ILE A 790 46.09 -33.95 6.84
CA ILE A 790 45.99 -33.18 8.09
C ILE A 790 44.69 -32.38 8.18
N ALA A 791 44.05 -32.15 7.04
CA ALA A 791 42.71 -31.59 6.89
C ALA A 791 42.09 -32.08 5.58
N THR A 792 40.75 -32.20 5.55
CA THR A 792 39.95 -32.59 4.38
C THR A 792 38.66 -31.77 4.41
N GLY A 793 38.14 -31.36 3.26
CA GLY A 793 36.88 -30.62 3.19
C GLY A 793 36.39 -30.33 1.77
N THR A 794 35.32 -29.54 1.69
CA THR A 794 34.72 -29.05 0.45
C THR A 794 34.87 -27.54 0.33
N GLY A 795 34.97 -27.02 -0.90
CA GLY A 795 34.90 -25.59 -1.18
C GLY A 795 33.50 -25.17 -1.63
N SER A 796 33.09 -23.96 -1.24
CA SER A 796 31.79 -23.36 -1.57
C SER A 796 31.88 -21.95 -2.18
N GLY A 797 33.09 -21.43 -2.37
CA GLY A 797 33.36 -20.08 -2.89
C GLY A 797 34.85 -19.82 -3.11
N PRO A 798 35.22 -18.66 -3.68
CA PRO A 798 36.58 -18.35 -4.12
C PRO A 798 37.64 -18.34 -3.01
N VAL A 799 37.26 -18.07 -1.76
CA VAL A 799 38.19 -18.03 -0.62
C VAL A 799 37.95 -19.25 0.26
N ILE A 800 38.84 -20.25 0.19
CA ILE A 800 38.80 -21.44 1.04
C ILE A 800 39.83 -21.27 2.16
N THR A 801 39.34 -21.06 3.39
CA THR A 801 40.16 -21.12 4.60
C THR A 801 40.15 -22.54 5.16
N VAL A 802 41.32 -23.10 5.44
CA VAL A 802 41.47 -24.42 6.07
C VAL A 802 42.27 -24.24 7.37
N THR A 803 41.75 -24.76 8.47
CA THR A 803 42.41 -24.75 9.79
C THR A 803 42.64 -26.17 10.30
N PHE A 804 43.70 -26.34 11.10
CA PHE A 804 44.12 -27.61 11.67
C PHE A 804 45.00 -27.38 12.90
N THR A 805 45.17 -28.40 13.75
CA THR A 805 46.12 -28.37 14.87
C THR A 805 47.51 -28.00 14.35
N ALA A 806 48.16 -27.01 14.98
CA ALA A 806 49.44 -26.45 14.52
C ALA A 806 50.51 -27.53 14.29
N ARG A 807 51.20 -27.48 13.14
CA ARG A 807 52.26 -28.44 12.78
C ARG A 807 53.52 -27.72 12.30
N SER A 808 54.67 -28.30 12.60
CA SER A 808 55.96 -27.88 12.04
C SER A 808 56.29 -28.72 10.80
N ALA A 809 56.32 -28.10 9.62
CA ALA A 809 56.64 -28.76 8.35
C ALA A 809 57.32 -27.81 7.36
N ARG A 810 58.06 -28.32 6.38
CA ARG A 810 58.68 -27.52 5.29
C ARG A 810 57.78 -27.40 4.06
N TYR A 811 57.10 -28.49 3.73
CA TYR A 811 56.27 -28.61 2.52
C TYR A 811 54.80 -28.73 2.87
N ILE A 812 53.95 -28.16 2.02
CA ILE A 812 52.49 -28.30 2.05
C ILE A 812 52.04 -28.82 0.69
N ARG A 813 51.14 -29.80 0.65
CA ARG A 813 50.49 -30.26 -0.59
C ARG A 813 48.99 -30.20 -0.42
N VAL A 814 48.31 -29.56 -1.36
CA VAL A 814 46.86 -29.65 -1.52
C VAL A 814 46.57 -30.59 -2.68
N VAL A 815 45.73 -31.59 -2.45
CA VAL A 815 45.15 -32.44 -3.50
C VAL A 815 43.69 -32.05 -3.63
N GLN A 816 43.26 -31.69 -4.83
CA GLN A 816 41.86 -31.47 -5.17
C GLN A 816 41.20 -32.84 -5.35
N THR A 817 39.98 -33.02 -4.81
CA THR A 817 39.28 -34.32 -4.76
C THR A 817 37.90 -34.37 -5.41
N GLY A 818 37.50 -33.31 -6.13
CA GLY A 818 36.18 -33.19 -6.76
C GLY A 818 36.25 -33.06 -8.30
N THR A 819 35.09 -32.99 -8.94
CA THR A 819 35.01 -32.88 -10.42
C THR A 819 34.21 -31.64 -10.82
N ASN A 820 34.67 -30.90 -11.83
CA ASN A 820 33.95 -29.75 -12.38
C ASN A 820 34.41 -29.40 -13.80
N SER A 821 33.58 -28.68 -14.56
CA SER A 821 33.94 -28.13 -15.87
C SER A 821 34.85 -26.91 -15.77
N SER A 822 34.76 -26.12 -14.69
CA SER A 822 35.76 -25.10 -14.36
C SER A 822 37.15 -25.73 -14.17
N TRP A 823 38.19 -24.98 -14.52
CA TRP A 823 39.56 -25.30 -14.14
C TRP A 823 39.75 -25.09 -12.63
N TRP A 824 40.81 -25.66 -12.05
CA TRP A 824 41.25 -25.25 -10.71
C TRP A 824 42.24 -24.10 -10.84
N SER A 825 42.03 -23.01 -10.12
CA SER A 825 42.97 -21.89 -10.08
C SER A 825 43.09 -21.26 -8.69
N MET A 826 44.22 -20.57 -8.47
CA MET A 826 44.45 -19.71 -7.30
C MET A 826 45.22 -18.47 -7.73
N ARG A 827 44.89 -17.33 -7.14
CA ARG A 827 45.70 -16.10 -7.19
C ARG A 827 46.63 -16.00 -6.01
N GLU A 828 46.20 -16.45 -4.83
CA GLU A 828 47.00 -16.37 -3.61
C GLU A 828 46.87 -17.63 -2.76
N PHE A 829 48.01 -18.10 -2.25
CA PHE A 829 48.11 -19.13 -1.22
C PHE A 829 48.83 -18.56 0.00
N ASN A 830 48.12 -18.42 1.10
CA ASN A 830 48.64 -17.85 2.34
C ASN A 830 48.65 -18.89 3.45
N VAL A 831 49.67 -18.85 4.30
CA VAL A 831 49.89 -19.78 5.42
C VAL A 831 50.12 -18.95 6.68
N TYR A 832 49.60 -19.37 7.83
CA TYR A 832 49.57 -18.56 9.05
C TYR A 832 49.89 -19.39 10.30
N ASN A 833 50.47 -18.73 11.32
CA ASN A 833 51.02 -19.38 12.52
C ASN A 833 50.04 -19.67 13.67
#